data_AF-A0A9Y4TY56-F1
#
_entry.id   AF-A0A9Y4TY56-F1
#
_cell.length_a   1.000
_cell.length_b   1.000
_cell.length_c   1.000
_cell.angle_alpha   90.00
_cell.angle_beta   90.00
_cell.angle_gamma   90.00
#
_symmetry.space_group_name_H-M   'P 1'
#
loop_
_entity.id
_entity.type
_entity.pdbx_description
1 polymer ?
#
loop_
_entity_poly.entity_id
_entity_poly.type
_entity_poly.pdbx_seq_one_letter_code
_entity_poly.pdbx_strand_id
1 'polypeptide(L)'
;MAPKKPTSGRSSTGSKGKVKKTRSPTPQEKPGHPDDVFPLVLTSATQELFGCRTDEDVTVESPHKLLKKDDIIHDIKTRAAVSDFSPVKQIVLDYPEEEILLVFDRDFTYGQSFYLVVTPEAKDRIFCVLQPPEPETPEVFENEVSETPHPKHWISFGSEQEIDDESVTETRKKVCYKFSRMRKKFGRPVCFSDLNAADAKDSCVECASYKDSRFSIKQMQRDCGMQAVPRLQSSSAQTQWKFHKNVCTQYYPQELHEEEINSILQSESLMNFLSSATSRVLHALQQEEILNMLLDDWKALGTLAEAGDSKVSEDLMLHHAFTDQKYTKDKKVSSVNWHPTILGVIAVALTDKKKMQLDESTTMTVRHAFIVFYSFSDPANAQLLLECPDDILAFEFCPSNPNIIVGGCVNGQVVLWDISAYITHLQGTQPGDKKATTDTFDLDDNKGSKTPVVRYCAVSALESRHKAPITDVQWLPQTFEVTRKGVLVENMYNVSVQVVTCSPDCTVMIWDVRVPKPLNQSLSDRQQNVDQKTPITPYIVPETFKHLDRTWKPLLRVSVPKINTSGEYAPLKFSLEHYTSNSNTGRNSAKENDGTEDLPDYSQLRAPSAKTPPALEDAITKLCIGTEDGEIVFTDWKLEKEGSGQYIAKPLLCFRMHHWFVNTIQRSPFFRDIILMTGGWNFAIWKEDVMEGPIVVSPSSEQKCTVGCWSLSRPAVFFIGKDDGSIEVWNLLENTSEPAHVHAHVTSAKITCIKPWTVSPKLHVLALTDDLGMLRVFEIPKTLHIPFRTESSHVTKYFELEEDRLKDYLKRNELWVKEKKKAEELKKKTEPDKPVKIQQDIEKENTAKYNEYLKLEEKLLKSVGLWPAAAGTKDT
;
A
#
# COMPACT_ATOMS: atom_id res chain seq x y z
N MET A 1 -40.11 21.40 58.04
CA MET A 1 -38.93 21.74 58.88
C MET A 1 -37.76 20.91 58.39
N ALA A 2 -36.65 21.57 58.01
CA ALA A 2 -35.33 20.91 57.89
C ALA A 2 -34.80 20.55 59.30
N PRO A 3 -33.77 19.70 59.48
CA PRO A 3 -32.38 20.16 59.29
C PRO A 3 -31.31 19.10 58.90
N LYS A 4 -30.06 19.60 58.87
CA LYS A 4 -28.76 19.12 58.38
C LYS A 4 -27.98 18.18 59.33
N LYS A 5 -27.01 17.44 58.73
CA LYS A 5 -25.61 17.06 59.14
C LYS A 5 -25.32 16.52 60.57
N PRO A 6 -24.32 15.61 60.73
CA PRO A 6 -22.97 16.06 61.16
C PRO A 6 -21.76 15.26 60.60
N THR A 7 -20.59 15.68 61.08
CA THR A 7 -19.17 15.48 60.67
C THR A 7 -18.32 14.69 61.69
N SER A 8 -17.07 14.33 61.28
CA SER A 8 -15.82 14.09 62.08
C SER A 8 -15.65 12.71 62.76
N GLY A 9 -14.46 12.11 62.99
CA GLY A 9 -13.02 12.45 62.88
C GLY A 9 -12.17 11.13 63.02
N ARG A 10 -10.93 11.00 62.51
CA ARG A 10 -9.59 11.43 63.00
C ARG A 10 -8.83 10.40 63.88
N SER A 11 -7.64 9.95 63.45
CA SER A 11 -6.42 9.61 64.25
C SER A 11 -5.26 9.29 63.27
N SER A 12 -4.21 10.12 63.15
CA SER A 12 -2.93 10.19 63.93
C SER A 12 -1.99 8.99 63.66
N THR A 13 -0.70 9.06 63.33
CA THR A 13 0.41 10.01 63.58
C THR A 13 1.66 9.54 62.80
N GLY A 14 2.65 10.42 62.54
CA GLY A 14 4.05 9.99 62.35
C GLY A 14 4.86 10.81 61.34
N SER A 15 5.79 11.63 61.83
CA SER A 15 6.42 12.76 61.13
C SER A 15 7.83 12.51 60.55
N LYS A 16 8.23 13.46 59.68
CA LYS A 16 9.58 14.02 59.40
C LYS A 16 10.30 13.51 58.14
N GLY A 17 10.48 14.44 57.20
CA GLY A 17 11.13 14.23 55.92
C GLY A 17 12.61 14.62 55.85
N LYS A 18 13.20 14.38 54.67
CA LYS A 18 14.38 15.05 54.12
C LYS A 18 14.45 14.89 52.58
N VAL A 19 14.26 16.02 51.91
CA VAL A 19 14.85 16.56 50.64
C VAL A 19 15.19 15.64 49.44
N LYS A 20 14.45 15.89 48.35
CA LYS A 20 14.71 15.85 46.88
C LYS A 20 16.03 15.26 46.32
N LYS A 21 15.86 14.34 45.36
CA LYS A 21 16.46 14.35 43.98
C LYS A 21 15.61 13.48 43.02
N THR A 22 15.82 13.68 41.72
CA THR A 22 14.88 13.71 40.58
C THR A 22 14.78 12.40 39.75
N ARG A 23 13.72 12.31 38.89
CA ARG A 23 13.44 11.40 37.72
C ARG A 23 12.72 10.07 38.08
N SER A 24 11.73 9.56 37.34
CA SER A 24 11.38 9.58 35.90
C SER A 24 9.84 9.36 35.68
N PRO A 25 9.28 9.55 34.47
CA PRO A 25 7.83 9.57 34.24
C PRO A 25 7.23 8.16 34.09
N THR A 26 5.97 8.04 34.49
CA THR A 26 5.07 6.89 34.37
C THR A 26 4.71 6.58 32.91
N PRO A 27 4.51 5.30 32.52
CA PRO A 27 3.97 4.95 31.20
C PRO A 27 2.48 5.30 31.13
N GLN A 28 2.07 5.83 29.97
CA GLN A 28 0.70 6.22 29.64
C GLN A 28 -0.26 5.01 29.62
N GLU A 29 -1.48 5.26 30.08
CA GLU A 29 -2.64 4.35 30.02
C GLU A 29 -3.01 4.02 28.57
N LYS A 30 -3.24 2.73 28.29
CA LYS A 30 -3.87 2.26 27.04
C LYS A 30 -5.41 2.40 27.16
N PRO A 31 -6.15 2.61 26.06
CA PRO A 31 -7.61 2.63 26.08
C PRO A 31 -8.13 1.22 26.46
N GLY A 32 -9.00 1.15 27.47
CA GLY A 32 -9.62 -0.10 27.92
C GLY A 32 -10.74 -0.57 26.99
N HIS A 33 -10.85 -1.89 26.80
CA HIS A 33 -12.00 -2.53 26.17
C HIS A 33 -13.22 -2.55 27.14
N PRO A 34 -14.46 -2.68 26.64
CA PRO A 34 -15.64 -2.87 27.49
C PRO A 34 -15.52 -4.12 28.37
N ASP A 35 -16.07 -4.09 29.59
CA ASP A 35 -16.05 -5.23 30.53
C ASP A 35 -16.80 -6.48 29.99
N ASP A 36 -17.67 -6.29 29.00
CA ASP A 36 -18.48 -7.35 28.37
C ASP A 36 -17.71 -8.17 27.31
N VAL A 37 -16.51 -7.74 26.92
CA VAL A 37 -15.74 -8.31 25.79
C VAL A 37 -14.31 -8.57 26.21
N PHE A 38 -13.80 -9.77 25.90
CA PHE A 38 -12.42 -10.16 26.19
C PHE A 38 -11.61 -10.36 24.90
N PRO A 39 -10.61 -9.51 24.59
CA PRO A 39 -9.78 -9.68 23.40
C PRO A 39 -8.85 -10.90 23.56
N LEU A 40 -8.73 -11.70 22.49
CA LEU A 40 -7.95 -12.93 22.44
C LEU A 40 -7.14 -13.08 21.13
N VAL A 41 -5.96 -13.69 21.21
CA VAL A 41 -5.17 -14.13 20.05
C VAL A 41 -5.26 -15.65 19.96
N LEU A 42 -5.79 -16.17 18.85
CA LEU A 42 -5.84 -17.60 18.56
C LEU A 42 -4.70 -17.99 17.62
N THR A 43 -3.91 -19.01 17.98
CA THR A 43 -2.90 -19.59 17.10
C THR A 43 -3.55 -20.35 15.94
N SER A 44 -2.82 -20.54 14.84
CA SER A 44 -3.32 -21.27 13.66
C SER A 44 -3.81 -22.68 13.98
N ALA A 45 -3.14 -23.38 14.91
CA ALA A 45 -3.55 -24.71 15.37
C ALA A 45 -4.90 -24.68 16.14
N THR A 46 -5.15 -23.64 16.94
CA THR A 46 -6.42 -23.47 17.65
C THR A 46 -7.53 -23.03 16.69
N GLN A 47 -7.22 -22.18 15.71
CA GLN A 47 -8.19 -21.77 14.69
C GLN A 47 -8.68 -22.96 13.84
N GLU A 48 -7.78 -23.89 13.49
CA GLU A 48 -8.14 -25.13 12.78
C GLU A 48 -8.98 -26.07 13.66
N LEU A 49 -8.66 -26.19 14.95
CA LEU A 49 -9.37 -27.07 15.88
C LEU A 49 -10.84 -26.65 16.08
N PHE A 50 -11.10 -25.35 16.13
CA PHE A 50 -12.43 -24.78 16.38
C PHE A 50 -13.15 -24.31 15.11
N GLY A 51 -12.56 -24.52 13.92
CA GLY A 51 -13.16 -24.13 12.63
C GLY A 51 -13.47 -22.63 12.58
N CYS A 52 -12.48 -21.81 12.95
CA CYS A 52 -12.54 -20.35 12.95
C CYS A 52 -11.34 -19.72 12.23
N ARG A 53 -10.85 -20.37 11.15
CA ARG A 53 -9.75 -19.84 10.34
C ARG A 53 -10.14 -18.52 9.70
N THR A 54 -9.26 -17.53 9.85
CA THR A 54 -9.41 -16.21 9.23
C THR A 54 -9.49 -16.33 7.72
N ASP A 55 -10.44 -15.65 7.09
CA ASP A 55 -10.68 -15.64 5.63
C ASP A 55 -11.22 -16.96 5.01
N GLU A 56 -11.34 -18.03 5.80
CA GLU A 56 -11.98 -19.30 5.38
C GLU A 56 -13.31 -19.54 6.11
N ASP A 57 -13.28 -19.73 7.44
CA ASP A 57 -14.47 -20.06 8.25
C ASP A 57 -15.16 -18.83 8.83
N VAL A 58 -14.41 -17.74 9.02
CA VAL A 58 -14.90 -16.45 9.49
C VAL A 58 -14.49 -15.39 8.47
N THR A 59 -15.48 -14.83 7.78
CA THR A 59 -15.31 -13.95 6.62
C THR A 59 -15.91 -12.58 6.87
N VAL A 60 -15.73 -11.63 5.94
CA VAL A 60 -16.29 -10.27 6.05
C VAL A 60 -17.82 -10.26 6.12
N GLU A 61 -18.47 -11.23 5.47
CA GLU A 61 -19.93 -11.37 5.45
C GLU A 61 -20.46 -12.15 6.67
N SER A 62 -19.63 -12.97 7.31
CA SER A 62 -19.95 -13.71 8.53
C SER A 62 -18.79 -13.63 9.54
N PRO A 63 -18.71 -12.52 10.30
CA PRO A 63 -17.56 -12.25 11.17
C PRO A 63 -17.61 -12.97 12.53
N HIS A 64 -18.57 -13.87 12.76
CA HIS A 64 -18.81 -14.47 14.07
C HIS A 64 -18.99 -15.99 14.01
N LYS A 65 -18.62 -16.67 15.09
CA LYS A 65 -18.76 -18.11 15.27
C LYS A 65 -19.22 -18.44 16.68
N LEU A 66 -20.19 -19.36 16.79
CA LEU A 66 -20.63 -19.91 18.08
C LEU A 66 -19.75 -21.13 18.42
N LEU A 67 -19.14 -21.11 19.60
CA LEU A 67 -18.31 -22.18 20.13
C LEU A 67 -19.01 -22.86 21.30
N LYS A 68 -18.98 -24.19 21.35
CA LYS A 68 -19.51 -24.94 22.49
C LYS A 68 -18.57 -24.83 23.69
N LYS A 69 -19.13 -24.55 24.86
CA LYS A 69 -18.42 -24.45 26.13
C LYS A 69 -17.64 -25.73 26.46
N ASP A 70 -18.23 -26.89 26.19
CA ASP A 70 -17.60 -28.19 26.45
C ASP A 70 -16.34 -28.44 25.61
N ASP A 71 -16.32 -27.98 24.35
CA ASP A 71 -15.18 -28.12 23.45
C ASP A 71 -14.00 -27.24 23.92
N ILE A 72 -14.29 -26.02 24.38
CA ILE A 72 -13.29 -25.11 24.97
C ILE A 72 -12.73 -25.70 26.27
N ILE A 73 -13.58 -26.26 27.13
CA ILE A 73 -13.16 -26.91 28.39
C ILE A 73 -12.32 -28.16 28.10
N HIS A 74 -12.69 -28.95 27.08
CA HIS A 74 -11.94 -30.11 26.65
C HIS A 74 -10.56 -29.73 26.12
N ASP A 75 -10.48 -28.67 25.34
CA ASP A 75 -9.22 -28.14 24.83
C ASP A 75 -8.28 -27.65 25.94
N ILE A 76 -8.81 -26.89 26.91
CA ILE A 76 -8.06 -26.42 28.09
C ILE A 76 -7.56 -27.61 28.93
N LYS A 77 -8.34 -28.70 29.03
CA LYS A 77 -7.91 -29.92 29.74
C LYS A 77 -6.79 -30.66 29.00
N THR A 78 -6.84 -30.69 27.68
CA THR A 78 -5.90 -31.45 26.84
C THR A 78 -4.58 -30.71 26.63
N ARG A 79 -4.62 -29.39 26.41
CA ARG A 79 -3.44 -28.55 26.13
C ARG A 79 -2.97 -27.70 27.32
N ALA A 80 -3.72 -27.66 28.43
CA ALA A 80 -3.37 -26.96 29.67
C ALA A 80 -2.90 -25.50 29.43
N ALA A 81 -1.68 -25.14 29.84
CA ALA A 81 -1.12 -23.79 29.68
C ALA A 81 -0.78 -23.41 28.21
N VAL A 82 -0.86 -24.37 27.29
CA VAL A 82 -0.61 -24.17 25.85
C VAL A 82 -1.92 -23.87 25.10
N SER A 83 -3.08 -24.00 25.75
CA SER A 83 -4.35 -23.56 25.15
C SER A 83 -4.44 -22.04 25.15
N ASP A 84 -4.79 -21.46 24.01
CA ASP A 84 -5.01 -20.02 23.83
C ASP A 84 -6.21 -19.51 24.67
N PHE A 85 -7.12 -20.40 25.08
CA PHE A 85 -8.24 -20.09 25.98
C PHE A 85 -7.88 -20.17 27.47
N SER A 86 -6.64 -20.51 27.82
CA SER A 86 -6.18 -20.59 29.21
C SER A 86 -6.38 -19.30 30.03
N PRO A 87 -6.24 -18.07 29.48
CA PRO A 87 -6.47 -16.82 30.23
C PRO A 87 -7.94 -16.59 30.59
N VAL A 88 -8.87 -17.13 29.79
CA VAL A 88 -10.32 -16.98 29.93
C VAL A 88 -10.98 -18.17 30.63
N LYS A 89 -10.18 -19.11 31.17
CA LYS A 89 -10.68 -20.37 31.77
C LYS A 89 -11.75 -20.15 32.85
N GLN A 90 -11.53 -19.20 33.77
CA GLN A 90 -12.50 -18.91 34.83
C GLN A 90 -13.80 -18.33 34.26
N ILE A 91 -13.66 -17.41 33.30
CA ILE A 91 -14.77 -16.76 32.61
C ILE A 91 -15.63 -17.78 31.85
N VAL A 92 -15.02 -18.72 31.12
CA VAL A 92 -15.72 -19.77 30.37
C VAL A 92 -16.44 -20.73 31.33
N LEU A 93 -15.85 -21.06 32.49
CA LEU A 93 -16.49 -21.92 33.49
C LEU A 93 -17.72 -21.25 34.12
N ASP A 94 -17.61 -19.96 34.40
CA ASP A 94 -18.67 -19.15 35.04
C ASP A 94 -19.78 -18.72 34.05
N TYR A 95 -19.56 -18.88 32.73
CA TYR A 95 -20.55 -18.55 31.70
C TYR A 95 -21.80 -19.45 31.79
N PRO A 96 -23.03 -18.89 31.83
CA PRO A 96 -24.24 -19.65 32.16
C PRO A 96 -24.80 -20.51 31.01
N GLU A 97 -24.46 -20.22 29.75
CA GLU A 97 -25.00 -20.95 28.58
C GLU A 97 -24.02 -21.98 28.01
N GLU A 98 -24.53 -22.87 27.15
CA GLU A 98 -23.75 -23.93 26.50
C GLU A 98 -22.89 -23.42 25.32
N GLU A 99 -23.22 -22.25 24.75
CA GLU A 99 -22.55 -21.69 23.58
C GLU A 99 -22.06 -20.25 23.83
N ILE A 100 -20.81 -19.98 23.47
CA ILE A 100 -20.14 -18.70 23.63
C ILE A 100 -19.85 -18.10 22.24
N LEU A 101 -20.09 -16.80 22.07
CA LEU A 101 -19.87 -16.10 20.81
C LEU A 101 -18.41 -15.63 20.69
N LEU A 102 -17.73 -16.07 19.63
CA LEU A 102 -16.42 -15.59 19.19
C LEU A 102 -16.61 -14.69 17.98
N VAL A 103 -16.01 -13.50 17.98
CA VAL A 103 -16.07 -12.56 16.85
C VAL A 103 -14.66 -12.25 16.36
N PHE A 104 -14.51 -12.18 15.04
CA PHE A 104 -13.27 -11.80 14.37
C PHE A 104 -13.17 -10.27 14.25
N ASP A 105 -12.15 -9.69 14.89
CA ASP A 105 -11.92 -8.24 14.95
C ASP A 105 -10.89 -7.83 13.90
N ARG A 106 -11.36 -7.66 12.66
CA ARG A 106 -10.51 -7.29 11.52
C ARG A 106 -9.84 -5.92 11.70
N ASP A 107 -10.53 -4.99 12.34
CA ASP A 107 -10.07 -3.61 12.51
C ASP A 107 -9.19 -3.44 13.76
N PHE A 108 -8.92 -4.53 14.49
CA PHE A 108 -8.19 -4.53 15.76
C PHE A 108 -8.74 -3.47 16.74
N THR A 109 -10.06 -3.30 16.77
CA THR A 109 -10.76 -2.34 17.62
C THR A 109 -10.39 -2.51 19.09
N TYR A 110 -10.13 -3.74 19.52
CA TYR A 110 -9.65 -4.07 20.88
C TYR A 110 -8.21 -4.60 20.91
N GLY A 111 -7.45 -4.41 19.83
CA GLY A 111 -6.00 -4.65 19.75
C GLY A 111 -5.57 -6.12 19.60
N GLN A 112 -6.50 -7.06 19.44
CA GLN A 112 -6.24 -8.48 19.16
C GLN A 112 -7.15 -8.97 18.03
N SER A 113 -6.82 -10.12 17.41
CA SER A 113 -7.49 -10.60 16.20
C SER A 113 -8.89 -11.17 16.42
N PHE A 114 -9.19 -11.64 17.64
CA PHE A 114 -10.51 -12.12 18.03
C PHE A 114 -10.92 -11.48 19.35
N TYR A 115 -12.21 -11.47 19.63
CA TYR A 115 -12.71 -11.25 20.98
C TYR A 115 -13.84 -12.21 21.33
N LEU A 116 -13.89 -12.58 22.61
CA LEU A 116 -14.91 -13.45 23.18
C LEU A 116 -15.93 -12.61 23.94
N VAL A 117 -17.21 -12.87 23.71
CA VAL A 117 -18.30 -12.19 24.43
C VAL A 117 -18.56 -12.90 25.75
N VAL A 118 -18.47 -12.17 26.85
CA VAL A 118 -18.38 -12.72 28.21
C VAL A 118 -19.74 -12.76 28.93
N THR A 119 -20.72 -11.98 28.48
CA THR A 119 -22.06 -11.94 29.08
C THR A 119 -23.16 -12.39 28.10
N PRO A 120 -24.19 -13.14 28.56
CA PRO A 120 -25.28 -13.59 27.69
C PRO A 120 -26.08 -12.40 27.13
N GLU A 121 -26.21 -11.33 27.92
CA GLU A 121 -26.85 -10.09 27.46
C GLU A 121 -26.07 -9.40 26.33
N ALA A 122 -24.74 -9.45 26.34
CA ALA A 122 -23.91 -8.92 25.25
C ALA A 122 -23.92 -9.85 24.03
N LYS A 123 -24.01 -11.17 24.25
CA LYS A 123 -24.18 -12.15 23.18
C LYS A 123 -25.45 -11.84 22.38
N ASP A 124 -26.59 -11.65 23.04
CA ASP A 124 -27.85 -11.33 22.36
C ASP A 124 -27.82 -9.97 21.66
N ARG A 125 -27.24 -8.93 22.27
CA ARG A 125 -27.12 -7.60 21.66
C ARG A 125 -26.25 -7.62 20.40
N ILE A 126 -25.08 -8.25 20.47
CA ILE A 126 -24.11 -8.28 19.37
C ILE A 126 -24.59 -9.22 18.26
N PHE A 127 -25.21 -10.36 18.63
CA PHE A 127 -25.76 -11.31 17.68
C PHE A 127 -26.95 -10.72 16.89
N CYS A 128 -27.83 -9.94 17.52
CA CYS A 128 -28.94 -9.24 16.84
C CYS A 128 -28.45 -8.13 15.88
N VAL A 129 -27.34 -7.45 16.17
CA VAL A 129 -26.78 -6.39 15.30
C VAL A 129 -26.06 -6.97 14.08
N LEU A 130 -25.55 -8.20 14.17
CA LEU A 130 -24.79 -8.86 13.11
C LEU A 130 -25.66 -9.64 12.10
N GLN A 131 -26.98 -9.71 12.27
CA GLN A 131 -27.90 -10.27 11.27
C GLN A 131 -28.41 -9.19 10.29
N PRO A 132 -28.40 -9.43 8.97
CA PRO A 132 -29.00 -8.51 8.00
C PRO A 132 -30.54 -8.51 8.12
N PRO A 133 -31.24 -7.37 7.90
CA PRO A 133 -32.69 -7.35 7.79
C PRO A 133 -33.12 -8.00 6.46
N GLU A 134 -33.90 -9.08 6.52
CA GLU A 134 -34.50 -9.64 5.32
C GLU A 134 -35.65 -8.74 4.79
N PRO A 135 -35.82 -8.63 3.45
CA PRO A 135 -36.83 -7.78 2.86
C PRO A 135 -38.23 -8.41 2.97
N GLU A 136 -39.17 -7.65 3.55
CA GLU A 136 -40.59 -7.99 3.58
C GLU A 136 -41.17 -8.02 2.15
N THR A 137 -41.73 -9.16 1.74
CA THR A 137 -42.81 -9.20 0.75
C THR A 137 -43.97 -10.04 1.29
N PRO A 138 -45.23 -9.67 0.97
CA PRO A 138 -46.41 -10.12 1.71
C PRO A 138 -47.00 -11.41 1.13
N GLU A 139 -47.39 -12.36 1.99
CA GLU A 139 -48.78 -12.85 2.15
C GLU A 139 -48.88 -14.17 2.96
N VAL A 140 -49.73 -14.10 4.01
CA VAL A 140 -50.72 -15.11 4.49
C VAL A 140 -50.25 -16.37 5.24
N PHE A 141 -50.40 -16.27 6.58
CA PHE A 141 -50.87 -17.25 7.59
C PHE A 141 -50.69 -18.77 7.39
N GLU A 142 -49.83 -19.36 8.24
CA GLU A 142 -50.20 -20.58 8.97
C GLU A 142 -50.05 -20.35 10.49
N ASN A 143 -51.13 -20.64 11.23
CA ASN A 143 -51.21 -20.50 12.67
C ASN A 143 -50.44 -21.64 13.36
N GLU A 144 -49.28 -21.36 13.96
CA GLU A 144 -48.72 -22.25 14.98
C GLU A 144 -49.39 -21.99 16.33
N VAL A 145 -50.13 -23.01 16.76
CA VAL A 145 -50.82 -23.12 18.03
C VAL A 145 -49.78 -23.12 19.16
N SER A 146 -49.88 -22.18 20.09
CA SER A 146 -49.14 -22.22 21.35
C SER A 146 -49.61 -23.40 22.19
N GLU A 147 -48.76 -24.41 22.36
CA GLU A 147 -49.03 -25.49 23.30
C GLU A 147 -49.09 -24.97 24.74
N THR A 148 -50.07 -25.45 25.49
CA THR A 148 -50.22 -25.14 26.91
C THR A 148 -49.16 -25.90 27.73
N PRO A 149 -48.58 -25.32 28.81
CA PRO A 149 -47.57 -26.00 29.61
C PRO A 149 -48.16 -27.23 30.28
N HIS A 150 -47.59 -28.41 30.03
CA HIS A 150 -47.98 -29.63 30.72
C HIS A 150 -47.54 -29.58 32.20
N PRO A 151 -48.39 -30.01 33.16
CA PRO A 151 -48.02 -30.03 34.58
C PRO A 151 -46.91 -31.06 34.81
N LYS A 152 -45.80 -30.63 35.41
CA LYS A 152 -44.75 -31.55 35.88
C LYS A 152 -45.30 -32.40 37.04
N HIS A 153 -44.91 -33.67 37.08
CA HIS A 153 -45.32 -34.60 38.14
C HIS A 153 -44.95 -34.06 39.52
N TRP A 154 -45.90 -34.13 40.45
CA TRP A 154 -45.71 -33.80 41.86
C TRP A 154 -44.69 -34.77 42.47
N ILE A 155 -43.63 -34.23 43.08
CA ILE A 155 -42.63 -35.00 43.80
C ILE A 155 -42.94 -34.86 45.29
N SER A 156 -43.43 -35.95 45.89
CA SER A 156 -43.70 -36.04 47.32
C SER A 156 -42.42 -35.97 48.14
N PHE A 157 -42.42 -35.12 49.17
CA PHE A 157 -41.39 -35.07 50.19
C PHE A 157 -41.86 -35.63 51.55
N GLY A 158 -42.89 -36.48 51.56
CA GLY A 158 -43.31 -37.29 52.72
C GLY A 158 -44.34 -36.66 53.68
N SER A 159 -44.73 -35.40 53.47
CA SER A 159 -45.68 -34.71 54.36
C SER A 159 -47.14 -35.17 54.24
N GLU A 160 -47.49 -35.81 53.12
CA GLU A 160 -48.85 -36.29 52.83
C GLU A 160 -49.26 -37.48 53.70
N GLN A 161 -48.30 -38.26 54.20
CA GLN A 161 -48.57 -39.46 55.00
C GLN A 161 -48.99 -39.12 56.43
N GLU A 162 -48.48 -38.02 57.00
CA GLU A 162 -48.92 -37.51 58.31
C GLU A 162 -50.34 -36.92 58.26
N ILE A 163 -50.72 -36.33 57.12
CA ILE A 163 -52.02 -35.69 56.94
C ILE A 163 -53.14 -36.72 56.80
N ASP A 164 -52.89 -37.85 56.13
CA ASP A 164 -53.87 -38.92 55.99
C ASP A 164 -54.13 -39.64 57.33
N ASP A 165 -53.09 -39.83 58.16
CA ASP A 165 -53.19 -40.48 59.47
C ASP A 165 -54.00 -39.67 60.51
N GLU A 166 -54.07 -38.34 60.37
CA GLU A 166 -54.86 -37.47 61.25
C GLU A 166 -56.32 -37.26 60.80
N SER A 167 -56.71 -37.77 59.64
CA SER A 167 -58.03 -37.49 59.05
C SER A 167 -59.14 -38.47 59.52
N VAL A 168 -60.15 -37.96 60.24
CA VAL A 168 -61.30 -38.76 60.72
C VAL A 168 -62.45 -38.76 59.71
N THR A 169 -62.91 -39.94 59.28
CA THR A 169 -64.00 -40.09 58.29
C THR A 169 -65.31 -40.66 58.89
N GLU A 170 -66.47 -40.13 58.46
CA GLU A 170 -67.80 -40.52 58.98
C GLU A 170 -68.31 -41.84 58.35
N THR A 171 -68.54 -42.86 59.19
CA THR A 171 -68.78 -44.26 58.75
C THR A 171 -70.24 -44.65 58.49
N ARG A 172 -71.20 -43.72 58.41
CA ARG A 172 -72.60 -44.07 58.08
C ARG A 172 -73.40 -42.98 57.38
N LYS A 173 -74.30 -43.41 56.48
CA LYS A 173 -75.11 -42.53 55.64
C LYS A 173 -76.20 -41.81 56.45
N LYS A 174 -76.30 -40.49 56.28
CA LYS A 174 -77.29 -39.63 56.94
C LYS A 174 -78.63 -39.67 56.19
N VAL A 175 -79.73 -39.75 56.93
CA VAL A 175 -81.10 -39.79 56.38
C VAL A 175 -81.66 -38.37 56.29
N CYS A 176 -82.26 -38.04 55.14
CA CYS A 176 -82.80 -36.72 54.85
C CYS A 176 -84.34 -36.72 54.95
N TYR A 177 -84.91 -35.77 55.72
CA TYR A 177 -86.35 -35.51 55.74
C TYR A 177 -86.68 -34.20 55.03
N LYS A 178 -87.82 -34.17 54.33
CA LYS A 178 -88.30 -33.01 53.59
C LYS A 178 -89.69 -32.64 54.09
N PHE A 179 -89.85 -31.39 54.53
CA PHE A 179 -91.13 -30.83 54.92
C PHE A 179 -91.60 -29.81 53.87
N SER A 180 -92.89 -29.78 53.59
CA SER A 180 -93.51 -28.85 52.64
C SER A 180 -94.72 -28.16 53.25
N ARG A 181 -94.91 -26.88 52.91
CA ARG A 181 -96.02 -26.04 53.38
C ARG A 181 -96.75 -25.42 52.19
N MET A 182 -98.06 -25.21 52.31
CA MET A 182 -98.85 -24.58 51.24
C MET A 182 -98.40 -23.14 50.94
N ARG A 183 -98.24 -22.82 49.65
CA ARG A 183 -97.55 -21.62 49.13
C ARG A 183 -98.14 -20.28 49.58
N LYS A 184 -99.45 -20.19 49.74
CA LYS A 184 -100.14 -18.99 50.26
C LYS A 184 -99.84 -18.65 51.73
N LYS A 185 -99.15 -19.54 52.45
CA LYS A 185 -98.71 -19.33 53.85
C LYS A 185 -97.18 -19.17 53.97
N PHE A 186 -96.44 -19.10 52.86
CA PHE A 186 -95.03 -18.72 52.86
C PHE A 186 -94.91 -17.19 53.06
N GLY A 187 -94.03 -16.76 53.96
CA GLY A 187 -93.72 -15.33 54.17
C GLY A 187 -94.57 -14.58 55.20
N ARG A 188 -95.49 -15.23 55.93
CA ARG A 188 -96.09 -14.61 57.13
C ARG A 188 -95.19 -14.80 58.36
N PRO A 189 -95.03 -13.79 59.25
CA PRO A 189 -94.32 -13.98 60.51
C PRO A 189 -95.04 -15.03 61.36
N VAL A 190 -94.28 -16.01 61.85
CA VAL A 190 -94.79 -17.05 62.75
C VAL A 190 -94.38 -16.64 64.15
N CYS A 191 -95.34 -16.26 65.00
CA CYS A 191 -95.11 -16.18 66.44
C CYS A 191 -95.32 -17.56 67.03
N PHE A 192 -94.25 -18.14 67.58
CA PHE A 192 -94.34 -19.37 68.34
C PHE A 192 -94.81 -19.03 69.76
N SER A 193 -95.75 -19.81 70.28
CA SER A 193 -96.12 -19.82 71.69
C SER A 193 -95.95 -21.24 72.21
N ASP A 194 -95.40 -21.38 73.41
CA ASP A 194 -95.23 -22.69 74.03
C ASP A 194 -96.60 -23.25 74.40
N LEU A 195 -97.02 -24.30 73.69
CA LEU A 195 -98.22 -25.08 74.01
C LEU A 195 -97.81 -26.22 74.92
N ASN A 196 -98.32 -26.19 76.15
CA ASN A 196 -98.06 -27.22 77.14
C ASN A 196 -98.78 -28.51 76.73
N ALA A 197 -98.11 -29.66 76.88
CA ALA A 197 -98.52 -30.94 76.31
C ALA A 197 -99.84 -31.53 76.91
N ALA A 198 -100.50 -30.82 77.82
CA ALA A 198 -101.74 -31.25 78.45
C ALA A 198 -103.03 -30.77 77.74
N ASP A 199 -102.97 -29.78 76.83
CA ASP A 199 -104.15 -29.05 76.35
C ASP A 199 -104.61 -29.34 74.90
N ALA A 200 -104.11 -30.41 74.25
CA ALA A 200 -104.64 -30.87 72.96
C ALA A 200 -104.84 -32.39 72.95
N LYS A 201 -106.11 -32.78 72.97
CA LYS A 201 -106.64 -34.13 73.27
C LYS A 201 -106.39 -35.23 72.23
N ASP A 202 -105.72 -35.00 71.09
CA ASP A 202 -105.70 -35.96 69.98
C ASP A 202 -104.35 -36.11 69.22
N SER A 203 -103.21 -36.30 69.91
CA SER A 203 -102.01 -36.81 69.18
C SER A 203 -100.91 -37.55 69.98
N CYS A 204 -101.13 -37.89 71.26
CA CYS A 204 -100.26 -38.86 71.95
C CYS A 204 -101.03 -40.17 72.18
N VAL A 205 -100.77 -41.19 71.34
CA VAL A 205 -101.03 -42.59 71.69
C VAL A 205 -99.76 -43.13 72.32
N GLU A 206 -99.81 -43.35 73.64
CA GLU A 206 -98.77 -44.05 74.38
C GLU A 206 -98.84 -45.55 74.05
N CYS A 207 -97.90 -46.06 73.25
CA CYS A 207 -97.72 -47.50 73.06
C CYS A 207 -96.79 -48.05 74.16
N ALA A 208 -97.36 -48.44 75.30
CA ALA A 208 -96.63 -49.17 76.33
C ALA A 208 -96.31 -50.58 75.82
N SER A 209 -95.02 -50.91 75.68
CA SER A 209 -94.60 -52.27 75.36
C SER A 209 -94.45 -53.11 76.64
N TYR A 210 -95.23 -54.18 76.68
CA TYR A 210 -95.15 -55.30 77.60
C TYR A 210 -93.76 -55.94 77.56
N LYS A 211 -93.06 -56.01 78.70
CA LYS A 211 -91.78 -56.71 78.81
C LYS A 211 -92.01 -58.17 79.18
N ASP A 212 -91.79 -59.00 78.19
CA ASP A 212 -91.65 -60.44 78.32
C ASP A 212 -90.60 -60.76 79.39
N SER A 213 -91.03 -61.62 80.30
CA SER A 213 -90.29 -62.03 81.47
C SER A 213 -89.67 -63.38 81.13
N ARG A 214 -88.41 -63.60 81.41
CA ARG A 214 -88.05 -63.84 82.80
C ARG A 214 -86.54 -63.63 83.04
N PHE A 215 -85.98 -62.56 82.45
CA PHE A 215 -84.66 -61.95 82.78
C PHE A 215 -83.43 -62.58 82.08
N SER A 216 -82.25 -61.93 81.91
CA SER A 216 -81.55 -60.98 82.80
C SER A 216 -80.50 -60.00 82.17
N ILE A 217 -80.72 -58.70 82.45
CA ILE A 217 -79.84 -57.59 82.93
C ILE A 217 -78.46 -57.21 82.34
N LYS A 218 -78.44 -55.91 81.91
CA LYS A 218 -77.59 -54.70 82.16
C LYS A 218 -76.04 -54.75 82.25
N GLN A 219 -75.42 -53.81 81.51
CA GLN A 219 -74.94 -52.50 82.03
C GLN A 219 -75.02 -51.49 80.85
N MET A 220 -75.73 -50.36 80.92
CA MET A 220 -75.68 -49.18 81.81
C MET A 220 -74.42 -48.32 81.61
N GLN A 221 -74.20 -47.85 80.39
CA GLN A 221 -73.65 -46.52 80.14
C GLN A 221 -74.16 -46.04 78.77
N ARG A 222 -75.00 -45.01 78.77
CA ARG A 222 -75.21 -44.18 77.59
C ARG A 222 -74.51 -42.87 77.91
N ASP A 223 -73.31 -42.71 77.36
CA ASP A 223 -72.69 -41.40 77.26
C ASP A 223 -73.58 -40.54 76.35
N CYS A 224 -74.26 -39.59 76.95
CA CYS A 224 -75.00 -38.55 76.26
C CYS A 224 -74.10 -37.31 76.22
N GLY A 225 -73.42 -37.07 75.10
CA GLY A 225 -72.79 -35.78 74.81
C GLY A 225 -73.85 -34.78 74.36
N MET A 226 -74.06 -33.72 75.12
CA MET A 226 -74.91 -32.58 74.73
C MET A 226 -74.02 -31.48 74.16
N GLN A 227 -74.07 -31.28 72.84
CA GLN A 227 -73.33 -30.21 72.18
C GLN A 227 -74.12 -28.90 72.28
N ALA A 228 -73.73 -28.04 73.21
CA ALA A 228 -74.30 -26.69 73.41
C ALA A 228 -73.65 -25.63 72.49
N VAL A 229 -73.21 -26.02 71.29
CA VAL A 229 -72.59 -25.10 70.32
C VAL A 229 -73.65 -24.66 69.32
N PRO A 230 -73.88 -23.34 69.14
CA PRO A 230 -74.79 -22.86 68.09
C PRO A 230 -74.31 -23.36 66.73
N ARG A 231 -75.25 -23.76 65.85
CA ARG A 231 -74.94 -24.43 64.58
C ARG A 231 -73.83 -23.71 63.81
N LEU A 232 -72.65 -24.31 63.76
CA LEU A 232 -71.58 -23.90 62.87
C LEU A 232 -71.96 -24.31 61.44
N GLN A 233 -72.03 -23.34 60.55
CA GLN A 233 -72.25 -23.57 59.13
C GLN A 233 -70.88 -23.55 58.44
N SER A 234 -70.44 -24.70 57.91
CA SER A 234 -69.26 -24.74 57.07
C SER A 234 -69.62 -24.26 55.66
N SER A 235 -69.07 -23.12 55.26
CA SER A 235 -69.09 -22.68 53.87
C SER A 235 -67.77 -23.05 53.20
N SER A 236 -67.83 -23.72 52.06
CA SER A 236 -66.70 -23.86 51.15
C SER A 236 -66.91 -22.90 50.00
N ALA A 237 -65.96 -22.02 49.74
CA ALA A 237 -65.94 -21.18 48.55
C ALA A 237 -64.86 -21.71 47.61
N GLN A 238 -65.29 -22.29 46.49
CA GLN A 238 -64.40 -22.56 45.37
C GLN A 238 -64.69 -21.52 44.29
N THR A 239 -63.79 -20.56 44.12
CA THR A 239 -63.90 -19.55 43.08
C THR A 239 -63.70 -20.23 41.72
N GLN A 240 -64.69 -20.13 40.83
CA GLN A 240 -64.43 -20.45 39.42
C GLN A 240 -63.41 -19.45 38.89
N TRP A 241 -62.24 -19.94 38.47
CA TRP A 241 -61.23 -19.08 37.88
C TRP A 241 -61.71 -18.64 36.49
N LYS A 242 -62.28 -17.45 36.42
CA LYS A 242 -62.55 -16.79 35.14
C LYS A 242 -61.31 -16.02 34.76
N PHE A 243 -60.67 -16.41 33.67
CA PHE A 243 -59.57 -15.63 33.11
C PHE A 243 -60.06 -14.20 32.85
N HIS A 244 -59.37 -13.22 33.43
CA HIS A 244 -59.60 -11.84 33.05
C HIS A 244 -58.94 -11.66 31.69
N LYS A 245 -59.74 -11.45 30.64
CA LYS A 245 -59.22 -11.06 29.34
C LYS A 245 -58.92 -9.57 29.43
N ASN A 246 -57.65 -9.20 29.47
CA ASN A 246 -57.27 -7.80 29.32
C ASN A 246 -57.65 -7.39 27.89
N VAL A 247 -58.74 -6.64 27.75
CA VAL A 247 -59.14 -6.04 26.49
C VAL A 247 -58.63 -4.60 26.52
N CYS A 248 -57.58 -4.33 25.76
CA CYS A 248 -57.18 -2.96 25.46
C CYS A 248 -57.65 -2.64 24.04
N THR A 249 -58.34 -1.51 23.87
CA THR A 249 -58.64 -0.96 22.55
C THR A 249 -57.54 0.02 22.20
N GLN A 250 -56.77 -0.27 21.16
CA GLN A 250 -55.93 0.71 20.50
C GLN A 250 -56.72 1.24 19.29
N TYR A 251 -56.87 2.54 19.17
CA TYR A 251 -57.48 3.13 17.99
C TYR A 251 -56.48 3.07 16.84
N TYR A 252 -56.96 2.62 15.69
CA TYR A 252 -56.28 2.85 14.42
C TYR A 252 -57.10 3.93 13.68
N PRO A 253 -56.47 4.89 13.00
CA PRO A 253 -57.20 5.82 12.15
C PRO A 253 -58.03 5.03 11.13
N GLN A 254 -59.30 5.41 10.98
CA GLN A 254 -60.16 4.80 9.97
C GLN A 254 -59.60 5.13 8.59
N GLU A 255 -59.18 4.10 7.86
CA GLU A 255 -58.79 4.24 6.47
C GLU A 255 -60.05 4.41 5.63
N LEU A 256 -60.11 5.51 4.88
CA LEU A 256 -61.22 5.79 3.97
C LEU A 256 -61.14 4.82 2.78
N HIS A 257 -62.28 4.31 2.34
CA HIS A 257 -62.31 3.52 1.11
C HIS A 257 -61.93 4.39 -0.09
N GLU A 258 -61.31 3.80 -1.12
CA GLU A 258 -60.82 4.53 -2.30
C GLU A 258 -61.92 5.38 -2.98
N GLU A 259 -63.17 4.91 -2.94
CA GLU A 259 -64.33 5.64 -3.47
C GLU A 259 -64.63 6.93 -2.68
N GLU A 260 -64.50 6.88 -1.36
CA GLU A 260 -64.69 8.05 -0.49
C GLU A 260 -63.55 9.05 -0.66
N ILE A 261 -62.31 8.57 -0.80
CA ILE A 261 -61.13 9.41 -1.09
C ILE A 261 -61.34 10.16 -2.40
N ASN A 262 -61.75 9.45 -3.46
CA ASN A 262 -62.00 10.06 -4.76
C ASN A 262 -63.15 11.08 -4.71
N SER A 263 -64.22 10.80 -3.94
CA SER A 263 -65.31 11.76 -3.72
C SER A 263 -64.84 13.02 -2.99
N ILE A 264 -63.94 12.89 -2.01
CA ILE A 264 -63.42 14.01 -1.22
C ILE A 264 -62.44 14.85 -2.07
N LEU A 265 -61.56 14.20 -2.85
CA LEU A 265 -60.63 14.88 -3.75
C LEU A 265 -61.33 15.69 -4.84
N GLN A 266 -62.49 15.23 -5.31
CA GLN A 266 -63.32 15.94 -6.27
C GLN A 266 -64.17 17.06 -5.66
N SER A 267 -64.17 17.22 -4.32
CA SER A 267 -64.98 18.25 -3.67
C SER A 267 -64.44 19.67 -3.95
N GLU A 268 -65.32 20.58 -4.37
CA GLU A 268 -64.96 21.97 -4.64
C GLU A 268 -64.45 22.69 -3.38
N SER A 269 -64.96 22.32 -2.20
CA SER A 269 -64.52 22.89 -0.92
C SER A 269 -63.05 22.58 -0.63
N LEU A 270 -62.60 21.35 -0.89
CA LEU A 270 -61.21 20.96 -0.73
C LEU A 270 -60.32 21.61 -1.78
N MET A 271 -60.74 21.67 -3.04
CA MET A 271 -59.98 22.33 -4.11
C MET A 271 -59.76 23.82 -3.83
N ASN A 272 -60.79 24.50 -3.34
CA ASN A 272 -60.69 25.90 -2.92
C ASN A 272 -59.73 26.05 -1.72
N PHE A 273 -59.80 25.16 -0.73
CA PHE A 273 -58.84 25.15 0.38
C PHE A 273 -57.41 24.93 -0.11
N LEU A 274 -57.18 23.92 -0.96
CA LEU A 274 -55.87 23.61 -1.52
C LEU A 274 -55.30 24.79 -2.31
N SER A 275 -56.09 25.46 -3.14
CA SER A 275 -55.63 26.65 -3.87
C SER A 275 -55.18 27.78 -2.93
N SER A 276 -55.92 28.00 -1.83
CA SER A 276 -55.55 28.99 -0.81
C SER A 276 -54.31 28.59 0.00
N ALA A 277 -54.21 27.31 0.37
CA ALA A 277 -53.09 26.76 1.13
C ALA A 277 -51.81 26.70 0.28
N THR A 278 -51.94 26.40 -1.01
CA THR A 278 -50.82 26.36 -1.96
C THR A 278 -50.09 27.70 -2.00
N SER A 279 -50.80 28.83 -1.96
CA SER A 279 -50.16 30.14 -1.91
C SER A 279 -49.27 30.34 -0.66
N ARG A 280 -49.70 29.80 0.49
CA ARG A 280 -48.96 29.89 1.76
C ARG A 280 -47.77 28.93 1.79
N VAL A 281 -47.97 27.72 1.27
CA VAL A 281 -46.90 26.72 1.14
C VAL A 281 -45.85 27.19 0.14
N LEU A 282 -46.25 27.77 -0.99
CA LEU A 282 -45.32 28.33 -1.99
C LEU A 282 -44.45 29.44 -1.38
N HIS A 283 -45.03 30.30 -0.54
CA HIS A 283 -44.29 31.33 0.17
C HIS A 283 -43.29 30.73 1.18
N ALA A 284 -43.66 29.67 1.90
CA ALA A 284 -42.75 28.97 2.81
C ALA A 284 -41.62 28.26 2.05
N LEU A 285 -41.93 27.60 0.93
CA LEU A 285 -40.93 26.95 0.07
C LEU A 285 -39.97 27.97 -0.55
N GLN A 286 -40.47 29.13 -0.99
CA GLN A 286 -39.62 30.23 -1.45
C GLN A 286 -38.67 30.72 -0.35
N GLN A 287 -39.12 30.77 0.92
CA GLN A 287 -38.24 31.13 2.03
C GLN A 287 -37.14 30.10 2.27
N GLU A 288 -37.44 28.80 2.17
CA GLU A 288 -36.43 27.73 2.28
C GLU A 288 -35.46 27.71 1.09
N GLU A 289 -35.93 28.02 -0.12
CA GLU A 289 -35.10 28.08 -1.34
C GLU A 289 -34.17 29.31 -1.35
N ILE A 290 -34.66 30.46 -0.85
CA ILE A 290 -33.87 31.69 -0.79
C ILE A 290 -32.70 31.55 0.18
N LEU A 291 -32.91 30.94 1.36
CA LEU A 291 -31.87 30.75 2.36
C LEU A 291 -32.24 29.63 3.33
N ASN A 292 -31.50 28.52 3.28
CA ASN A 292 -31.64 27.47 4.28
C ASN A 292 -30.87 27.85 5.56
N MET A 293 -31.58 28.48 6.51
CA MET A 293 -31.01 28.93 7.80
C MET A 293 -30.59 27.79 8.75
N LEU A 294 -30.95 26.55 8.45
CA LEU A 294 -30.61 25.36 9.25
C LEU A 294 -29.44 24.58 8.65
N LEU A 295 -28.85 25.07 7.55
CA LEU A 295 -27.55 24.60 7.11
C LEU A 295 -26.52 25.03 8.16
N ASP A 296 -26.00 24.03 8.86
CA ASP A 296 -24.77 24.17 9.61
C ASP A 296 -23.63 24.22 8.59
N ASP A 297 -23.19 25.43 8.25
CA ASP A 297 -22.09 25.67 7.29
C ASP A 297 -20.85 24.82 7.62
N TRP A 298 -20.61 24.52 8.90
CA TRP A 298 -19.51 23.68 9.38
C TRP A 298 -19.69 22.19 9.09
N LYS A 299 -20.94 21.70 9.03
CA LYS A 299 -21.27 20.32 8.60
C LYS A 299 -21.44 20.19 7.10
N ALA A 300 -21.91 21.24 6.42
CA ALA A 300 -21.99 21.31 4.96
C ALA A 300 -20.60 21.36 4.31
N LEU A 301 -19.58 21.80 5.06
CA LEU A 301 -18.15 21.55 4.83
C LEU A 301 -17.75 20.07 5.07
N GLY A 302 -18.69 19.12 4.94
CA GLY A 302 -18.45 17.70 5.10
C GLY A 302 -17.40 17.19 4.11
N THR A 303 -16.20 16.90 4.63
CA THR A 303 -15.25 15.90 4.12
C THR A 303 -14.79 16.06 2.66
N LEU A 304 -14.73 17.28 2.14
CA LEU A 304 -13.85 17.62 1.03
C LEU A 304 -12.53 18.13 1.60
N ALA A 305 -11.57 17.20 1.65
CA ALA A 305 -10.23 17.34 2.20
C ALA A 305 -10.15 17.44 3.74
N GLU A 306 -9.16 16.74 4.29
CA GLU A 306 -8.46 17.16 5.50
C GLU A 306 -7.84 18.56 5.24
N ALA A 307 -8.67 19.60 5.14
CA ALA A 307 -8.26 20.99 5.24
C ALA A 307 -8.08 21.35 6.72
N GLY A 308 -7.27 20.55 7.41
CA GLY A 308 -6.63 20.94 8.65
C GLY A 308 -5.46 21.84 8.30
N ASP A 309 -5.73 23.12 8.06
CA ASP A 309 -4.82 24.28 8.14
C ASP A 309 -3.34 24.07 7.72
N SER A 310 -3.14 23.22 6.72
CA SER A 310 -1.92 23.04 5.95
C SER A 310 -2.43 22.78 4.55
N LYS A 311 -2.22 23.70 3.62
CA LYS A 311 -2.18 23.27 2.22
C LYS A 311 -1.18 22.11 2.19
N VAL A 312 -1.63 20.87 1.99
CA VAL A 312 -0.70 19.79 1.67
C VAL A 312 -0.15 20.22 0.32
N SER A 313 1.02 20.86 0.34
CA SER A 313 1.63 21.38 -0.86
C SER A 313 1.86 20.20 -1.78
N GLU A 314 1.18 20.19 -2.92
CA GLU A 314 1.48 19.30 -4.04
C GLU A 314 2.85 19.64 -4.67
N ASP A 315 3.45 20.74 -4.22
CA ASP A 315 4.78 21.17 -4.61
C ASP A 315 5.90 20.32 -4.00
N LEU A 316 6.91 20.03 -4.84
CA LEU A 316 8.19 19.49 -4.41
C LEU A 316 8.86 20.48 -3.44
N MET A 317 9.04 20.05 -2.19
CA MET A 317 9.64 20.88 -1.14
C MET A 317 11.15 20.67 -1.12
N LEU A 318 11.94 21.74 -1.17
CA LEU A 318 13.40 21.62 -1.06
C LEU A 318 13.78 21.14 0.34
N HIS A 319 14.34 19.92 0.44
CA HIS A 319 14.77 19.33 1.70
C HIS A 319 16.22 19.71 2.03
N HIS A 320 17.14 19.49 1.08
CA HIS A 320 18.55 19.86 1.21
C HIS A 320 19.14 20.40 -0.09
N ALA A 321 20.12 21.28 0.02
CA ALA A 321 20.98 21.69 -1.08
C ALA A 321 22.43 21.55 -0.63
N PHE A 322 23.24 20.84 -1.41
CA PHE A 322 24.66 20.63 -1.15
C PHE A 322 25.47 21.55 -2.04
N THR A 323 26.26 22.41 -1.41
CA THR A 323 27.05 23.43 -2.07
C THR A 323 28.46 23.45 -1.49
N ASP A 324 29.28 22.45 -1.80
CA ASP A 324 30.68 22.48 -1.40
C ASP A 324 31.50 23.29 -2.41
N GLN A 325 31.68 24.58 -2.12
CA GLN A 325 32.39 25.52 -2.98
C GLN A 325 33.83 25.08 -3.30
N LYS A 326 34.45 24.21 -2.48
CA LYS A 326 35.82 23.74 -2.71
C LYS A 326 35.93 22.81 -3.91
N TYR A 327 34.93 21.95 -4.11
CA TYR A 327 34.98 20.90 -5.14
C TYR A 327 34.04 21.16 -6.31
N THR A 328 32.96 21.92 -6.13
CA THR A 328 31.95 22.14 -7.19
C THR A 328 32.25 23.33 -8.10
N LYS A 329 33.18 24.22 -7.73
CA LYS A 329 33.49 25.44 -8.52
C LYS A 329 33.99 25.07 -9.92
N ASP A 330 33.33 25.62 -10.95
CA ASP A 330 33.60 25.41 -12.38
C ASP A 330 33.45 23.95 -12.87
N LYS A 331 32.80 23.08 -12.09
CA LYS A 331 32.51 21.69 -12.46
C LYS A 331 31.03 21.49 -12.79
N LYS A 332 30.75 20.53 -13.67
CA LYS A 332 29.39 20.04 -13.96
C LYS A 332 29.20 18.67 -13.31
N VAL A 333 28.00 18.38 -12.85
CA VAL A 333 27.65 17.01 -12.44
C VAL A 333 27.36 16.17 -13.68
N SER A 334 27.98 15.01 -13.78
CA SER A 334 27.74 14.04 -14.86
C SER A 334 26.80 12.91 -14.47
N SER A 335 26.92 12.40 -13.24
CA SER A 335 26.15 11.27 -12.73
C SER A 335 25.97 11.37 -11.23
N VAL A 336 24.88 10.80 -10.74
CA VAL A 336 24.49 10.80 -9.32
C VAL A 336 23.86 9.45 -9.01
N ASN A 337 24.20 8.89 -7.86
CA ASN A 337 23.49 7.74 -7.31
C ASN A 337 23.43 7.80 -5.78
N TRP A 338 22.31 7.34 -5.24
CA TRP A 338 22.13 7.13 -3.81
C TRP A 338 22.86 5.88 -3.35
N HIS A 339 23.37 5.90 -2.13
CA HIS A 339 23.93 4.71 -1.53
C HIS A 339 22.80 3.70 -1.22
N PRO A 340 22.88 2.43 -1.66
CA PRO A 340 21.74 1.52 -1.59
C PRO A 340 21.36 1.09 -0.16
N THR A 341 22.32 0.98 0.76
CA THR A 341 22.06 0.58 2.17
C THR A 341 22.11 1.71 3.19
N ILE A 342 23.01 2.69 3.05
CA ILE A 342 23.13 3.81 3.99
C ILE A 342 22.17 4.92 3.57
N LEU A 343 21.12 5.10 4.36
CA LEU A 343 20.09 6.10 4.12
C LEU A 343 20.66 7.52 4.22
N GLY A 344 20.30 8.37 3.25
CA GLY A 344 20.69 9.78 3.24
C GLY A 344 22.10 10.09 2.77
N VAL A 345 22.84 9.08 2.25
CA VAL A 345 24.15 9.27 1.61
C VAL A 345 23.99 9.23 0.09
N ILE A 346 24.61 10.20 -0.57
CA ILE A 346 24.55 10.36 -2.03
C ILE A 346 25.95 10.60 -2.60
N ALA A 347 26.26 9.89 -3.68
CA ALA A 347 27.50 10.05 -4.43
C ALA A 347 27.26 10.86 -5.70
N VAL A 348 28.18 11.79 -5.99
CA VAL A 348 28.10 12.72 -7.12
C VAL A 348 29.41 12.70 -7.89
N ALA A 349 29.33 12.42 -9.19
CA ALA A 349 30.48 12.52 -10.09
C ALA A 349 30.60 13.94 -10.67
N LEU A 350 31.74 14.58 -10.42
CA LEU A 350 32.03 15.92 -10.91
C LEU A 350 32.99 15.85 -12.09
N THR A 351 32.69 16.60 -13.15
CA THR A 351 33.51 16.69 -14.36
C THR A 351 33.79 18.14 -14.70
N ASP A 352 34.93 18.42 -15.32
CA ASP A 352 35.30 19.80 -15.63
C ASP A 352 34.44 20.34 -16.80
N LYS A 353 34.02 21.61 -16.70
CA LYS A 353 33.47 22.31 -17.87
C LYS A 353 34.62 22.59 -18.85
N LYS A 354 34.67 21.85 -19.97
CA LYS A 354 35.47 22.26 -21.13
C LYS A 354 34.96 23.61 -21.60
N LYS A 355 35.62 24.70 -21.22
CA LYS A 355 35.38 26.01 -21.83
C LYS A 355 35.75 25.87 -23.30
N MET A 356 34.79 26.12 -24.20
CA MET A 356 35.07 26.34 -25.62
C MET A 356 35.74 27.71 -25.82
N GLN A 357 36.87 27.91 -25.13
CA GLN A 357 37.83 28.93 -25.46
C GLN A 357 39.13 28.21 -25.78
N LEU A 358 39.48 28.33 -27.05
CA LEU A 358 40.79 28.08 -27.62
C LEU A 358 41.83 28.85 -26.79
N ASP A 359 42.38 28.23 -25.75
CA ASP A 359 43.63 28.67 -25.13
C ASP A 359 44.52 27.44 -24.93
N GLU A 360 45.43 27.28 -25.88
CA GLU A 360 46.67 26.55 -25.75
C GLU A 360 47.43 27.06 -24.52
N SER A 361 47.26 26.41 -23.38
CA SER A 361 48.23 26.52 -22.29
C SER A 361 48.68 25.13 -21.87
N THR A 362 49.83 24.74 -22.42
CA THR A 362 50.69 23.63 -22.05
C THR A 362 51.26 23.80 -20.64
N THR A 363 50.38 23.77 -19.63
CA THR A 363 50.74 23.40 -18.27
C THR A 363 49.95 22.15 -17.92
N MET A 364 50.61 20.99 -17.97
CA MET A 364 50.09 19.73 -17.43
C MET A 364 49.99 19.84 -15.89
N THR A 365 49.05 20.63 -15.40
CA THR A 365 48.57 20.47 -14.03
C THR A 365 47.86 19.12 -14.01
N VAL A 366 48.38 18.16 -13.26
CA VAL A 366 47.70 16.87 -13.02
C VAL A 366 46.39 17.19 -12.30
N ARG A 367 45.28 17.22 -13.04
CA ARG A 367 43.96 17.51 -12.49
C ARG A 367 43.37 16.20 -12.00
N HIS A 368 42.97 16.15 -10.73
CA HIS A 368 42.33 14.99 -10.15
C HIS A 368 40.80 15.13 -10.28
N ALA A 369 40.16 14.16 -10.94
CA ALA A 369 38.72 13.99 -10.96
C ALA A 369 38.28 13.24 -9.69
N PHE A 370 37.11 13.59 -9.15
CA PHE A 370 36.61 13.01 -7.91
C PHE A 370 35.12 12.65 -7.98
N ILE A 371 34.76 11.52 -7.38
CA ILE A 371 33.38 11.27 -6.92
C ILE A 371 33.29 11.74 -5.48
N VAL A 372 32.32 12.60 -5.19
CA VAL A 372 32.11 13.22 -3.89
C VAL A 372 30.91 12.60 -3.21
N PHE A 373 31.08 12.15 -1.96
CA PHE A 373 29.98 11.67 -1.13
C PHE A 373 29.47 12.79 -0.22
N TYR A 374 28.17 13.00 -0.24
CA TYR A 374 27.45 13.87 0.66
C TYR A 374 26.50 13.05 1.54
N SER A 375 26.18 13.58 2.72
CA SER A 375 25.21 12.97 3.63
C SER A 375 24.28 14.02 4.22
N PHE A 376 23.06 13.63 4.53
CA PHE A 376 22.11 14.49 5.23
C PHE A 376 22.60 14.95 6.61
N SER A 377 23.51 14.20 7.24
CA SER A 377 24.06 14.57 8.55
C SER A 377 25.00 15.78 8.49
N ASP A 378 25.74 15.95 7.39
CA ASP A 378 26.61 17.12 7.17
C ASP A 378 26.47 17.60 5.71
N PRO A 379 25.53 18.52 5.44
CA PRO A 379 25.30 19.02 4.08
C PRO A 379 26.36 20.03 3.61
N ALA A 380 27.19 20.56 4.50
CA ALA A 380 28.17 21.59 4.16
C ALA A 380 29.49 21.01 3.65
N ASN A 381 29.87 19.81 4.11
CA ASN A 381 31.16 19.21 3.80
C ASN A 381 31.02 17.86 3.08
N ALA A 382 31.91 17.61 2.12
CA ALA A 382 32.10 16.27 1.58
C ALA A 382 32.55 15.27 2.65
N GLN A 383 31.98 14.06 2.67
CA GLN A 383 32.34 13.02 3.63
C GLN A 383 33.43 12.08 3.13
N LEU A 384 33.45 11.78 1.84
CA LEU A 384 34.39 10.87 1.19
C LEU A 384 34.65 11.32 -0.24
N LEU A 385 35.90 11.21 -0.69
CA LEU A 385 36.31 11.52 -2.06
C LEU A 385 36.89 10.27 -2.70
N LEU A 386 36.41 9.87 -3.86
CA LEU A 386 37.04 8.80 -4.66
C LEU A 386 37.92 9.44 -5.72
N GLU A 387 39.22 9.15 -5.69
CA GLU A 387 40.16 9.57 -6.73
C GLU A 387 39.88 8.80 -8.02
N CYS A 388 39.73 9.54 -9.12
CA CYS A 388 39.39 9.01 -10.44
C CYS A 388 40.57 9.24 -11.40
N PRO A 389 40.89 8.28 -12.29
CA PRO A 389 41.99 8.45 -13.24
C PRO A 389 41.68 9.49 -14.33
N ASP A 390 40.40 9.67 -14.67
CA ASP A 390 39.89 10.67 -15.61
C ASP A 390 38.43 10.99 -15.22
N ASP A 391 37.83 11.99 -15.88
CA ASP A 391 36.44 12.40 -15.68
C ASP A 391 35.48 11.19 -15.82
N ILE A 392 34.56 11.03 -14.86
CA ILE A 392 33.58 9.94 -14.84
C ILE A 392 32.26 10.43 -15.40
N LEU A 393 31.68 9.69 -16.35
CA LEU A 393 30.39 10.04 -16.95
C LEU A 393 29.23 9.20 -16.41
N ALA A 394 29.49 7.96 -16.00
CA ALA A 394 28.52 7.07 -15.41
C ALA A 394 29.22 6.19 -14.36
N PHE A 395 28.57 5.97 -13.23
CA PHE A 395 29.02 5.01 -12.22
C PHE A 395 27.80 4.34 -11.58
N GLU A 396 27.98 3.16 -10.98
CA GLU A 396 26.91 2.42 -10.32
C GLU A 396 27.46 1.61 -9.14
N PHE A 397 26.67 1.55 -8.06
CA PHE A 397 26.95 0.69 -6.91
C PHE A 397 26.62 -0.75 -7.25
N CYS A 398 27.44 -1.70 -6.79
CA CYS A 398 27.13 -3.12 -6.96
C CYS A 398 25.86 -3.48 -6.15
N PRO A 399 24.82 -4.05 -6.77
CA PRO A 399 23.57 -4.39 -6.08
C PRO A 399 23.75 -5.38 -4.93
N SER A 400 24.69 -6.32 -5.08
CA SER A 400 24.92 -7.36 -4.07
C SER A 400 25.92 -6.94 -2.97
N ASN A 401 26.87 -6.05 -3.27
CA ASN A 401 27.79 -5.49 -2.28
C ASN A 401 27.95 -3.97 -2.49
N PRO A 402 27.21 -3.14 -1.75
CA PRO A 402 27.25 -1.67 -1.85
C PRO A 402 28.63 -1.03 -1.71
N ASN A 403 29.61 -1.75 -1.16
CA ASN A 403 30.95 -1.22 -0.96
C ASN A 403 31.76 -1.17 -2.27
N ILE A 404 31.31 -1.87 -3.29
CA ILE A 404 31.98 -1.93 -4.58
C ILE A 404 31.27 -0.99 -5.55
N ILE A 405 32.06 -0.13 -6.19
CA ILE A 405 31.57 0.87 -7.14
C ILE A 405 32.30 0.66 -8.46
N VAL A 406 31.57 0.68 -9.57
CA VAL A 406 32.14 0.70 -10.91
C VAL A 406 31.84 2.03 -11.57
N GLY A 407 32.78 2.53 -12.36
CA GLY A 407 32.61 3.76 -13.13
C GLY A 407 33.24 3.67 -14.51
N GLY A 408 32.65 4.40 -15.44
CA GLY A 408 33.13 4.60 -16.80
C GLY A 408 33.72 5.98 -16.98
N CYS A 409 34.96 6.03 -17.45
CA CYS A 409 35.69 7.27 -17.70
C CYS A 409 35.43 7.84 -19.10
N VAL A 410 35.68 9.14 -19.27
CA VAL A 410 35.64 9.85 -20.57
C VAL A 410 36.64 9.26 -21.58
N ASN A 411 37.77 8.73 -21.10
CA ASN A 411 38.74 8.05 -21.95
C ASN A 411 38.33 6.61 -22.32
N GLY A 412 37.16 6.12 -21.93
CA GLY A 412 36.66 4.79 -22.28
C GLY A 412 37.19 3.65 -21.39
N GLN A 413 37.95 3.94 -20.34
CA GLN A 413 38.37 2.94 -19.34
C GLN A 413 37.29 2.71 -18.29
N VAL A 414 37.18 1.47 -17.83
CA VAL A 414 36.36 1.07 -16.66
C VAL A 414 37.23 1.05 -15.41
N VAL A 415 36.68 1.51 -14.29
CA VAL A 415 37.37 1.66 -13.00
C VAL A 415 36.52 1.04 -11.89
N LEU A 416 37.19 0.44 -10.90
CA LEU A 416 36.61 -0.15 -9.70
C LEU A 416 37.12 0.56 -8.44
N TRP A 417 36.21 0.82 -7.49
CA TRP A 417 36.53 1.28 -6.13
C TRP A 417 35.94 0.34 -5.09
N ASP A 418 36.60 0.27 -3.95
CA ASP A 418 36.15 -0.44 -2.75
C ASP A 418 36.16 0.55 -1.57
N ILE A 419 34.98 0.81 -1.01
CA ILE A 419 34.77 1.74 0.12
C ILE A 419 34.61 1.02 1.46
N SER A 420 34.88 -0.29 1.53
CA SER A 420 34.62 -1.11 2.73
C SER A 420 35.28 -0.56 4.00
N ALA A 421 36.48 0.03 3.88
CA ALA A 421 37.22 0.63 4.99
C ALA A 421 36.60 1.93 5.55
N TYR A 422 35.71 2.59 4.79
CA TYR A 422 35.18 3.92 5.09
C TYR A 422 33.68 3.93 5.43
N ILE A 423 33.02 2.77 5.45
CA ILE A 423 31.58 2.64 5.79
C ILE A 423 31.28 3.20 7.18
N THR A 424 32.11 2.88 8.18
CA THR A 424 31.91 3.33 9.57
C THR A 424 31.96 4.85 9.70
N HIS A 425 32.77 5.50 8.86
CA HIS A 425 32.85 6.95 8.75
C HIS A 425 31.58 7.53 8.08
N LEU A 426 31.07 6.88 7.03
CA LEU A 426 29.83 7.28 6.34
C LEU A 426 28.57 7.11 7.21
N GLN A 427 28.56 6.12 8.12
CA GLN A 427 27.46 5.87 9.06
C GLN A 427 27.49 6.75 10.32
N GLY A 428 28.49 7.63 10.48
CA GLY A 428 28.56 8.60 11.58
C GLY A 428 28.92 8.03 12.96
N THR A 429 29.37 6.77 13.06
CA THR A 429 29.77 6.19 14.35
C THR A 429 31.24 6.51 14.64
N GLN A 430 31.48 7.67 15.27
CA GLN A 430 32.81 7.97 15.83
C GLN A 430 33.11 6.98 16.97
N PRO A 431 34.22 6.22 16.94
CA PRO A 431 34.68 5.49 18.12
C PRO A 431 35.13 6.54 19.16
N GLY A 432 34.47 6.54 20.32
CA GLY A 432 34.71 7.53 21.36
C GLY A 432 36.19 7.68 21.74
N ASP A 433 36.65 8.92 21.74
CA ASP A 433 37.93 9.38 22.30
C ASP A 433 38.14 8.79 23.71
N LYS A 434 38.92 7.72 23.80
CA LYS A 434 39.56 7.34 25.06
C LYS A 434 40.76 8.26 25.25
N LYS A 435 40.58 9.25 26.13
CA LYS A 435 41.65 10.04 26.74
C LYS A 435 42.85 9.15 27.12
N ALA A 436 43.97 9.35 26.44
CA ALA A 436 45.29 9.00 26.93
C ALA A 436 46.08 10.31 27.10
N THR A 437 46.21 10.72 28.34
CA THR A 437 47.10 11.78 28.81
C THR A 437 48.56 11.36 28.63
N THR A 438 49.36 12.10 27.87
CA THR A 438 50.69 12.62 28.29
C THR A 438 51.27 13.57 27.26
N ASP A 439 51.88 14.63 27.78
CA ASP A 439 52.34 15.85 27.10
C ASP A 439 53.49 15.65 26.10
N THR A 440 53.40 16.30 24.95
CA THR A 440 54.52 17.06 24.36
C THR A 440 53.97 18.09 23.38
N PHE A 441 54.35 19.35 23.58
CA PHE A 441 53.95 20.48 22.76
C PHE A 441 54.64 20.42 21.39
N ASP A 442 53.87 20.26 20.32
CA ASP A 442 54.26 20.68 18.97
C ASP A 442 53.17 21.62 18.43
N LEU A 443 53.56 22.89 18.26
CA LEU A 443 52.80 23.93 17.59
C LEU A 443 52.82 23.69 16.08
N ASP A 444 51.75 23.11 15.54
CA ASP A 444 51.47 23.16 14.10
C ASP A 444 49.95 23.28 13.86
N ASP A 445 49.46 24.50 14.07
CA ASP A 445 48.09 24.93 13.78
C ASP A 445 47.87 24.99 12.25
N ASN A 446 47.58 23.85 11.61
CA ASN A 446 46.93 23.79 10.29
C ASN A 446 46.41 22.39 9.90
N LYS A 447 45.64 21.73 10.78
CA LYS A 447 44.83 20.55 10.41
C LYS A 447 43.33 20.86 10.51
N GLY A 448 42.82 21.61 9.53
CA GLY A 448 41.41 21.47 9.17
C GLY A 448 41.14 20.02 8.77
N SER A 449 40.02 19.43 9.19
CA SER A 449 39.66 18.03 8.93
C SER A 449 39.77 17.72 7.43
N LYS A 450 40.85 17.02 7.02
CA LYS A 450 41.02 16.61 5.63
C LYS A 450 40.03 15.48 5.35
N THR A 451 39.12 15.71 4.41
CA THR A 451 38.17 14.71 3.93
C THR A 451 38.92 13.48 3.39
N PRO A 452 38.56 12.25 3.78
CA PRO A 452 39.27 11.05 3.35
C PRO A 452 39.18 10.87 1.83
N VAL A 453 40.31 10.50 1.21
CA VAL A 453 40.42 10.23 -0.23
C VAL A 453 40.73 8.75 -0.44
N VAL A 454 39.88 8.06 -1.22
CA VAL A 454 40.01 6.64 -1.58
C VAL A 454 40.54 6.54 -3.00
N ARG A 455 41.59 5.75 -3.21
CA ARG A 455 42.08 5.44 -4.55
C ARG A 455 41.30 4.29 -5.18
N TYR A 456 41.17 4.32 -6.49
CA TYR A 456 40.64 3.18 -7.25
C TYR A 456 41.48 1.91 -7.00
N CYS A 457 40.81 0.76 -6.98
CA CYS A 457 41.42 -0.54 -6.74
C CYS A 457 41.90 -1.20 -8.03
N ALA A 458 41.19 -0.97 -9.14
CA ALA A 458 41.57 -1.50 -10.45
C ALA A 458 41.09 -0.60 -11.60
N VAL A 459 41.88 -0.52 -12.67
CA VAL A 459 41.52 0.13 -13.94
C VAL A 459 41.69 -0.84 -15.10
N SER A 460 40.80 -0.77 -16.09
CA SER A 460 40.90 -1.56 -17.32
C SER A 460 42.18 -1.31 -18.13
N ALA A 461 42.63 -2.35 -18.83
CA ALA A 461 43.81 -2.26 -19.69
C ALA A 461 43.59 -1.24 -20.81
N LEU A 462 44.58 -0.37 -21.05
CA LEU A 462 44.46 0.75 -22.00
C LEU A 462 44.22 0.29 -23.45
N GLU A 463 44.64 -0.94 -23.78
CA GLU A 463 44.46 -1.55 -25.10
C GLU A 463 43.04 -2.10 -25.33
N SER A 464 42.33 -2.44 -24.25
CA SER A 464 41.02 -3.09 -24.31
C SER A 464 39.86 -2.20 -23.88
N ARG A 465 40.10 -0.88 -23.77
CA ARG A 465 39.11 0.15 -23.46
C ARG A 465 38.13 0.40 -24.61
N HIS A 466 37.04 1.10 -24.33
CA HIS A 466 36.23 1.72 -25.37
C HIS A 466 37.03 2.82 -26.10
N LYS A 467 36.80 2.98 -27.41
CA LYS A 467 37.47 4.02 -28.21
C LYS A 467 36.89 5.42 -27.98
N ALA A 468 35.68 5.48 -27.42
CA ALA A 468 34.93 6.68 -27.09
C ALA A 468 34.60 6.69 -25.58
N PRO A 469 34.09 7.80 -25.02
CA PRO A 469 33.62 7.87 -23.64
C PRO A 469 32.59 6.77 -23.31
N ILE A 470 32.66 6.22 -22.10
CA ILE A 470 31.61 5.34 -21.60
C ILE A 470 30.44 6.21 -21.12
N THR A 471 29.27 6.02 -21.72
CA THR A 471 28.09 6.85 -21.45
C THR A 471 27.12 6.22 -20.45
N ASP A 472 27.19 4.89 -20.28
CA ASP A 472 26.36 4.14 -19.34
C ASP A 472 27.08 2.89 -18.85
N VAL A 473 26.78 2.52 -17.60
CA VAL A 473 27.35 1.37 -16.88
C VAL A 473 26.23 0.76 -16.05
N GLN A 474 26.04 -0.56 -16.12
CA GLN A 474 25.08 -1.29 -15.29
C GLN A 474 25.66 -2.64 -14.86
N TRP A 475 25.30 -3.08 -13.65
CA TRP A 475 25.65 -4.43 -13.17
C TRP A 475 24.69 -5.48 -13.75
N LEU A 476 25.20 -6.66 -14.05
CA LEU A 476 24.33 -7.80 -14.36
C LEU A 476 23.66 -8.32 -13.06
N PRO A 477 22.37 -8.71 -13.11
CA PRO A 477 21.66 -9.24 -11.95
C PRO A 477 22.37 -10.45 -11.34
N GLN A 478 22.23 -10.61 -10.03
CA GLN A 478 22.86 -11.71 -9.30
C GLN A 478 22.35 -13.11 -9.68
N THR A 479 21.22 -13.20 -10.37
CA THR A 479 20.55 -14.46 -10.72
C THR A 479 21.23 -15.22 -11.86
N PHE A 480 21.91 -14.53 -12.78
CA PHE A 480 22.53 -15.15 -13.95
C PHE A 480 23.88 -14.51 -14.29
N GLU A 481 24.66 -15.22 -15.09
CA GLU A 481 25.90 -14.75 -15.68
C GLU A 481 25.93 -15.02 -17.19
N VAL A 482 26.69 -14.19 -17.91
CA VAL A 482 26.90 -14.32 -19.35
C VAL A 482 28.23 -15.03 -19.61
N THR A 483 28.19 -16.10 -20.38
CA THR A 483 29.40 -16.81 -20.82
C THR A 483 30.12 -16.06 -21.94
N ARG A 484 31.37 -16.42 -22.25
CA ARG A 484 32.14 -15.87 -23.40
C ARG A 484 31.44 -16.00 -24.76
N LYS A 485 30.43 -16.86 -24.87
CA LYS A 485 29.63 -17.07 -26.10
C LYS A 485 28.33 -16.27 -26.10
N GLY A 486 28.06 -15.46 -25.07
CA GLY A 486 26.80 -14.73 -24.92
C GLY A 486 25.62 -15.58 -24.42
N VAL A 487 25.86 -16.80 -23.94
CA VAL A 487 24.81 -17.69 -23.38
C VAL A 487 24.63 -17.42 -21.89
N LEU A 488 23.38 -17.32 -21.45
CA LEU A 488 22.99 -17.16 -20.05
C LEU A 488 23.10 -18.48 -19.26
N VAL A 489 23.66 -18.34 -18.07
CA VAL A 489 23.95 -19.42 -17.14
C VAL A 489 23.53 -18.99 -15.74
N GLU A 490 23.00 -19.90 -14.93
CA GLU A 490 22.71 -19.61 -13.51
C GLU A 490 23.99 -19.24 -12.76
N ASN A 491 23.93 -18.14 -12.02
CA ASN A 491 25.06 -17.66 -11.25
C ASN A 491 25.24 -18.48 -9.98
N MET A 492 26.29 -19.30 -9.93
CA MET A 492 26.61 -20.18 -8.81
C MET A 492 26.85 -19.45 -7.49
N TYR A 493 27.29 -18.20 -7.54
CA TYR A 493 27.64 -17.43 -6.35
C TYR A 493 26.48 -16.55 -5.85
N ASN A 494 25.43 -16.36 -6.66
CA ASN A 494 24.30 -15.48 -6.34
C ASN A 494 24.70 -14.04 -5.93
N VAL A 495 25.82 -13.54 -6.49
CA VAL A 495 26.35 -12.17 -6.34
C VAL A 495 26.63 -11.55 -7.70
N SER A 496 26.44 -10.24 -7.84
CA SER A 496 26.68 -9.51 -9.09
C SER A 496 28.17 -9.46 -9.44
N VAL A 497 28.62 -10.30 -10.38
CA VAL A 497 30.04 -10.48 -10.73
C VAL A 497 30.46 -9.89 -12.08
N GLN A 498 29.49 -9.46 -12.88
CA GLN A 498 29.71 -8.95 -14.23
C GLN A 498 29.08 -7.57 -14.42
N VAL A 499 29.72 -6.78 -15.28
CA VAL A 499 29.36 -5.38 -15.56
C VAL A 499 29.17 -5.21 -17.06
N VAL A 500 28.16 -4.46 -17.47
CA VAL A 500 27.94 -4.06 -18.87
C VAL A 500 28.25 -2.57 -19.03
N THR A 501 28.97 -2.21 -20.09
CA THR A 501 29.26 -0.82 -20.44
C THR A 501 28.89 -0.54 -21.89
N CYS A 502 28.42 0.67 -22.17
CA CYS A 502 28.15 1.12 -23.55
C CYS A 502 28.91 2.40 -23.87
N SER A 503 29.15 2.61 -25.16
CA SER A 503 29.87 3.78 -25.64
C SER A 503 29.45 4.14 -27.08
N PRO A 504 29.53 5.42 -27.48
CA PRO A 504 29.30 5.86 -28.86
C PRO A 504 30.27 5.25 -29.89
N ASP A 505 31.26 4.46 -29.45
CA ASP A 505 32.12 3.66 -30.33
C ASP A 505 31.42 2.45 -30.98
N CYS A 506 30.09 2.42 -30.92
CA CYS A 506 29.21 1.40 -31.49
C CYS A 506 29.31 0.03 -30.80
N THR A 507 29.91 -0.04 -29.61
CA THR A 507 30.11 -1.31 -28.91
C THR A 507 29.53 -1.31 -27.49
N VAL A 508 28.99 -2.48 -27.13
CA VAL A 508 28.60 -2.84 -25.77
C VAL A 508 29.58 -3.90 -25.29
N MET A 509 30.20 -3.68 -24.14
CA MET A 509 31.19 -4.61 -23.57
C MET A 509 30.69 -5.18 -22.25
N ILE A 510 30.95 -6.47 -22.03
CA ILE A 510 30.68 -7.15 -20.77
C ILE A 510 32.01 -7.47 -20.11
N TRP A 511 32.16 -7.11 -18.83
CA TRP A 511 33.36 -7.26 -18.03
C TRP A 511 33.11 -8.24 -16.89
N ASP A 512 34.10 -9.05 -16.55
CA ASP A 512 34.03 -9.99 -15.42
C ASP A 512 35.01 -9.56 -14.33
N VAL A 513 34.54 -9.45 -13.10
CA VAL A 513 35.32 -8.97 -11.95
C VAL A 513 36.13 -10.11 -11.29
N ARG A 514 35.77 -11.37 -11.56
CA ARG A 514 36.40 -12.54 -10.92
C ARG A 514 37.81 -12.80 -11.42
N VAL A 515 38.59 -13.50 -10.61
CA VAL A 515 39.97 -13.82 -10.99
C VAL A 515 39.97 -14.87 -12.12
N PRO A 516 40.63 -14.59 -13.28
CA PRO A 516 40.86 -15.59 -14.32
C PRO A 516 41.74 -16.72 -13.77
N LYS A 517 41.47 -17.98 -14.13
CA LYS A 517 42.40 -19.08 -13.78
C LYS A 517 43.78 -18.81 -14.39
N PRO A 518 44.89 -18.98 -13.65
CA PRO A 518 46.22 -18.92 -14.23
C PRO A 518 46.41 -20.08 -15.21
N LEU A 519 46.87 -19.78 -16.42
CA LEU A 519 47.42 -20.79 -17.32
C LEU A 519 48.81 -21.15 -16.77
N ASN A 520 48.91 -22.26 -16.04
CA ASN A 520 50.16 -22.88 -15.52
C ASN A 520 51.35 -21.92 -15.33
N GLN A 521 51.38 -21.18 -14.22
CA GLN A 521 52.65 -20.64 -13.73
C GLN A 521 53.39 -21.73 -12.95
N SER A 522 54.66 -21.91 -13.29
CA SER A 522 55.58 -22.87 -12.69
C SER A 522 55.68 -22.71 -11.18
N LEU A 523 55.91 -23.84 -10.50
CA LEU A 523 56.11 -23.97 -9.05
C LEU A 523 57.42 -23.33 -8.57
N SER A 524 57.58 -22.01 -8.71
CA SER A 524 58.80 -21.32 -8.25
C SER A 524 58.57 -19.99 -7.51
N ASP A 525 57.33 -19.60 -7.20
CA ASP A 525 57.05 -18.37 -6.42
C ASP A 525 56.37 -18.63 -5.05
N ARG A 526 56.51 -19.85 -4.50
CA ARG A 526 55.92 -20.21 -3.20
C ARG A 526 56.87 -20.18 -2.00
N GLN A 527 58.03 -19.54 -2.11
CA GLN A 527 58.93 -19.33 -0.97
C GLN A 527 59.58 -17.95 -1.04
N GLN A 528 58.82 -16.92 -0.65
CA GLN A 528 59.30 -15.72 0.01
C GLN A 528 58.07 -14.90 0.41
N ASN A 529 57.75 -14.93 1.70
CA ASN A 529 57.01 -13.93 2.49
C ASN A 529 56.48 -14.59 3.76
N VAL A 530 57.40 -15.03 4.60
CA VAL A 530 57.19 -15.10 6.05
C VAL A 530 58.20 -14.11 6.63
N ASP A 531 57.73 -13.28 7.55
CA ASP A 531 58.43 -12.20 8.25
C ASP A 531 58.61 -10.86 7.53
N GLN A 532 57.55 -10.05 7.56
CA GLN A 532 57.67 -8.59 7.72
C GLN A 532 56.44 -8.06 8.49
N LYS A 533 56.61 -7.87 9.81
CA LYS A 533 55.79 -6.92 10.57
C LYS A 533 56.23 -5.51 10.13
N THR A 534 55.38 -4.81 9.39
CA THR A 534 55.58 -3.40 9.01
C THR A 534 54.46 -2.50 9.54
N PRO A 535 54.79 -1.24 9.89
CA PRO A 535 53.99 -0.39 10.77
C PRO A 535 52.79 0.27 10.08
N ILE A 536 51.78 0.60 10.89
CA ILE A 536 50.51 1.24 10.53
C ILE A 536 50.75 2.64 9.95
N THR A 537 50.32 2.87 8.70
CA THR A 537 50.18 4.21 8.08
C THR A 537 48.80 4.32 7.40
N PRO A 538 48.18 5.52 7.35
CA PRO A 538 46.71 5.66 7.20
C PRO A 538 46.18 5.68 5.75
N TYR A 539 46.93 5.19 4.76
CA TYR A 539 46.55 5.25 3.34
C TYR A 539 46.73 3.88 2.66
N ILE A 540 45.81 2.94 2.90
CA ILE A 540 45.84 1.61 2.27
C ILE A 540 44.83 1.58 1.12
N VAL A 541 45.30 1.32 -0.10
CA VAL A 541 44.45 0.96 -1.25
C VAL A 541 44.00 -0.49 -1.06
N PRO A 542 42.69 -0.81 -1.10
CA PRO A 542 42.21 -2.18 -0.92
C PRO A 542 42.80 -3.13 -1.98
N GLU A 543 43.28 -4.31 -1.56
CA GLU A 543 43.86 -5.31 -2.46
C GLU A 543 42.80 -6.18 -3.18
N THR A 544 41.51 -5.96 -2.92
CA THR A 544 40.35 -6.77 -3.35
C THR A 544 40.34 -7.11 -4.84
N PHE A 545 40.76 -6.17 -5.71
CA PHE A 545 40.76 -6.32 -7.18
C PHE A 545 42.12 -6.11 -7.84
N LYS A 546 43.21 -6.25 -7.08
CA LYS A 546 44.58 -6.00 -7.58
C LYS A 546 44.93 -6.83 -8.83
N HIS A 547 44.31 -8.01 -9.00
CA HIS A 547 44.50 -8.86 -10.18
C HIS A 547 43.92 -8.29 -11.47
N LEU A 548 43.02 -7.32 -11.39
CA LEU A 548 42.41 -6.66 -12.55
C LEU A 548 43.15 -5.37 -12.94
N ASP A 549 43.93 -4.79 -12.04
CA ASP A 549 44.52 -3.48 -12.29
C ASP A 549 45.42 -3.51 -13.53
N ARG A 550 45.10 -2.65 -14.50
CA ARG A 550 45.72 -2.50 -15.83
C ARG A 550 45.69 -3.75 -16.72
N THR A 551 45.04 -4.82 -16.29
CA THR A 551 44.95 -6.11 -17.00
C THR A 551 43.52 -6.55 -17.28
N TRP A 552 42.53 -5.84 -16.73
CA TRP A 552 41.11 -6.13 -16.94
C TRP A 552 40.73 -5.94 -18.41
N LYS A 553 40.22 -7.02 -19.01
CA LYS A 553 39.78 -7.10 -20.41
C LYS A 553 38.30 -7.47 -20.46
N PRO A 554 37.56 -7.01 -21.47
CA PRO A 554 36.16 -7.38 -21.63
C PRO A 554 36.05 -8.87 -21.95
N LEU A 555 35.08 -9.53 -21.32
CA LEU A 555 34.70 -10.91 -21.56
C LEU A 555 34.03 -11.08 -22.93
N LEU A 556 33.16 -10.13 -23.28
CA LEU A 556 32.41 -10.10 -24.52
C LEU A 556 32.42 -8.68 -25.08
N ARG A 557 32.61 -8.57 -26.39
CA ARG A 557 32.44 -7.32 -27.14
C ARG A 557 31.35 -7.53 -28.17
N VAL A 558 30.30 -6.72 -28.10
CA VAL A 558 29.12 -6.80 -28.95
C VAL A 558 29.04 -5.52 -29.78
N SER A 559 29.12 -5.64 -31.10
CA SER A 559 28.83 -4.55 -32.04
C SER A 559 27.35 -4.60 -32.42
N VAL A 560 26.70 -3.45 -32.50
CA VAL A 560 25.26 -3.35 -32.83
C VAL A 560 25.11 -2.86 -34.28
N PRO A 561 24.96 -3.73 -35.29
CA PRO A 561 24.85 -3.34 -36.70
C PRO A 561 23.51 -2.65 -37.02
N LYS A 562 23.45 -1.81 -38.05
CA LYS A 562 22.17 -1.22 -38.52
C LYS A 562 21.34 -2.25 -39.31
N ILE A 563 20.02 -2.28 -39.09
CA ILE A 563 19.11 -3.29 -39.69
C ILE A 563 19.06 -3.20 -41.24
N ASN A 564 19.10 -1.99 -41.80
CA ASN A 564 18.84 -1.73 -43.23
C ASN A 564 19.97 -1.00 -43.96
N THR A 565 21.06 -0.63 -43.28
CA THR A 565 22.17 0.15 -43.86
C THR A 565 23.52 -0.42 -43.45
N SER A 566 24.53 -0.23 -44.29
CA SER A 566 25.91 -0.56 -43.90
C SER A 566 26.38 0.43 -42.83
N GLY A 567 26.49 -0.01 -41.58
CA GLY A 567 26.92 0.80 -40.45
C GLY A 567 26.55 0.14 -39.12
N GLU A 568 26.95 0.78 -38.03
CA GLU A 568 26.64 0.35 -36.66
C GLU A 568 25.86 1.47 -35.93
N TYR A 569 25.04 1.10 -34.95
CA TYR A 569 24.38 2.06 -34.06
C TYR A 569 25.35 2.50 -32.97
N ALA A 570 25.34 3.79 -32.63
CA ALA A 570 26.13 4.36 -31.53
C ALA A 570 25.29 4.40 -30.25
N PRO A 571 25.45 3.45 -29.30
CA PRO A 571 24.67 3.40 -28.07
C PRO A 571 25.10 4.50 -27.10
N LEU A 572 24.13 5.12 -26.43
CA LEU A 572 24.32 6.11 -25.37
C LEU A 572 23.82 5.63 -24.02
N LYS A 573 22.65 5.00 -23.99
CA LYS A 573 22.01 4.45 -22.79
C LYS A 573 21.46 3.08 -23.08
N PHE A 574 21.42 2.22 -22.08
CA PHE A 574 20.78 0.92 -22.23
C PHE A 574 20.01 0.51 -20.97
N SER A 575 19.11 -0.45 -21.11
CA SER A 575 18.43 -1.06 -19.96
C SER A 575 18.39 -2.57 -20.12
N LEU A 576 18.61 -3.26 -19.02
CA LEU A 576 18.58 -4.72 -18.87
C LEU A 576 17.30 -5.18 -18.14
N GLU A 577 16.78 -6.36 -18.50
CA GLU A 577 15.68 -6.97 -17.75
C GLU A 577 16.23 -7.72 -16.51
N HIS A 578 15.60 -7.53 -15.36
CA HIS A 578 15.91 -8.32 -14.16
C HIS A 578 15.23 -9.70 -14.25
N TYR A 579 15.95 -10.71 -14.76
CA TYR A 579 15.46 -12.08 -14.72
C TYR A 579 15.31 -12.55 -13.26
N THR A 580 14.09 -12.88 -12.86
CA THR A 580 13.78 -13.57 -11.59
C THR A 580 13.29 -14.96 -11.95
N SER A 581 14.03 -15.99 -11.55
CA SER A 581 13.63 -17.37 -11.83
C SER A 581 12.33 -17.69 -11.09
N ASN A 582 11.31 -18.16 -11.81
CA ASN A 582 10.06 -18.68 -11.24
C ASN A 582 10.20 -20.13 -10.71
N SER A 583 11.41 -20.69 -10.59
CA SER A 583 11.62 -22.12 -10.30
C SER A 583 11.69 -22.50 -8.81
N ASN A 584 11.20 -21.68 -7.87
CA ASN A 584 11.19 -22.02 -6.43
C ASN A 584 9.85 -22.59 -5.92
N THR A 585 9.14 -23.34 -6.76
CA THR A 585 8.19 -24.36 -6.28
C THR A 585 8.91 -25.71 -6.28
N GLY A 586 9.55 -26.08 -5.15
CA GLY A 586 9.97 -27.48 -4.95
C GLY A 586 11.35 -27.78 -4.35
N ARG A 587 12.00 -26.87 -3.62
CA ARG A 587 13.13 -27.24 -2.73
C ARG A 587 13.00 -26.62 -1.34
N ASN A 588 11.99 -27.07 -0.61
CA ASN A 588 11.99 -26.98 0.85
C ASN A 588 12.96 -28.03 1.41
N SER A 589 14.20 -27.61 1.66
CA SER A 589 14.99 -28.14 2.76
C SER A 589 15.58 -26.96 3.51
N ALA A 590 14.71 -26.28 4.27
CA ALA A 590 15.13 -25.32 5.27
C ALA A 590 15.97 -26.06 6.32
N LYS A 591 17.27 -25.78 6.33
CA LYS A 591 18.01 -25.72 7.58
C LYS A 591 17.90 -24.27 8.02
N GLU A 592 17.06 -24.02 9.01
CA GLU A 592 17.12 -22.80 9.80
C GLU A 592 18.50 -22.76 10.46
N ASN A 593 19.39 -21.92 9.92
CA ASN A 593 20.58 -21.46 10.63
C ASN A 593 20.37 -19.97 10.89
N ASP A 594 20.19 -19.68 12.17
CA ASP A 594 20.25 -18.37 12.78
C ASP A 594 21.70 -17.82 12.65
N GLY A 595 21.87 -16.61 12.13
CA GLY A 595 23.16 -15.91 12.02
C GLY A 595 23.47 -15.36 10.63
N THR A 596 23.71 -14.04 10.56
CA THR A 596 24.33 -13.26 9.46
C THR A 596 24.97 -14.10 8.34
N GLU A 597 24.34 -14.16 7.16
CA GLU A 597 24.99 -14.72 5.97
C GLU A 597 26.21 -13.84 5.62
N ASP A 598 27.41 -14.36 5.84
CA ASP A 598 28.66 -13.71 5.45
C ASP A 598 28.70 -13.55 3.91
N LEU A 599 28.62 -12.30 3.43
CA LEU A 599 28.79 -11.96 2.02
C LEU A 599 30.11 -12.53 1.48
N PRO A 600 30.13 -13.18 0.31
CA PRO A 600 31.34 -13.78 -0.23
C PRO A 600 32.40 -12.72 -0.57
N ASP A 601 33.63 -12.95 -0.11
CA ASP A 601 34.78 -12.10 -0.38
C ASP A 601 35.13 -12.12 -1.89
N TYR A 602 34.98 -10.96 -2.53
CA TYR A 602 35.20 -10.79 -3.97
C TYR A 602 36.64 -11.12 -4.40
N SER A 603 37.63 -11.02 -3.50
CA SER A 603 39.02 -11.37 -3.79
C SER A 603 39.23 -12.88 -4.02
N GLN A 604 38.30 -13.71 -3.53
CA GLN A 604 38.37 -15.16 -3.57
C GLN A 604 37.53 -15.77 -4.71
N LEU A 605 36.70 -14.95 -5.38
CA LEU A 605 35.83 -15.42 -6.46
C LEU A 605 36.63 -15.82 -7.69
N ARG A 606 36.38 -17.03 -8.19
CA ARG A 606 37.04 -17.60 -9.38
C ARG A 606 36.03 -17.77 -10.51
N ALA A 607 36.46 -17.51 -11.74
CA ALA A 607 35.63 -17.79 -12.91
C ALA A 607 35.37 -19.31 -13.06
N PRO A 608 34.13 -19.74 -13.38
CA PRO A 608 33.77 -21.15 -13.49
C PRO A 608 34.57 -21.89 -14.56
N SER A 609 34.86 -23.17 -14.28
CA SER A 609 35.57 -24.07 -15.20
C SER A 609 34.69 -24.38 -16.41
N ALA A 610 35.30 -24.69 -17.57
CA ALA A 610 34.63 -24.98 -18.85
C ALA A 610 33.68 -26.21 -18.88
N LYS A 611 33.18 -26.69 -17.74
CA LYS A 611 31.95 -27.48 -17.67
C LYS A 611 30.80 -26.47 -17.68
N THR A 612 30.18 -26.27 -18.84
CA THR A 612 29.00 -25.42 -18.98
C THR A 612 27.90 -25.94 -18.04
N PRO A 613 27.52 -25.20 -16.99
CA PRO A 613 26.23 -25.44 -16.35
C PRO A 613 25.09 -25.34 -17.38
N PRO A 614 23.93 -25.96 -17.11
CA PRO A 614 22.81 -25.95 -18.04
C PRO A 614 22.45 -24.51 -18.41
N ALA A 615 22.24 -24.26 -19.71
CA ALA A 615 21.78 -22.98 -20.18
C ALA A 615 20.35 -22.74 -19.65
N LEU A 616 20.05 -21.52 -19.23
CA LEU A 616 18.68 -21.12 -18.96
C LEU A 616 17.94 -20.98 -20.29
N GLU A 617 17.09 -21.95 -20.63
CA GLU A 617 16.35 -21.96 -21.89
C GLU A 617 15.24 -20.88 -21.94
N ASP A 618 14.72 -20.46 -20.78
CA ASP A 618 13.63 -19.47 -20.64
C ASP A 618 14.10 -18.03 -20.32
N ALA A 619 15.41 -17.77 -20.29
CA ALA A 619 15.92 -16.45 -19.90
C ALA A 619 16.01 -15.47 -21.10
N ILE A 620 15.36 -14.31 -20.95
CA ILE A 620 15.30 -13.24 -21.95
C ILE A 620 16.59 -12.43 -21.91
N THR A 621 17.32 -12.39 -23.03
CA THR A 621 18.57 -11.60 -23.24
C THR A 621 18.34 -10.29 -23.99
N LYS A 622 17.09 -9.82 -24.05
CA LYS A 622 16.71 -8.61 -24.78
C LYS A 622 17.26 -7.36 -24.07
N LEU A 623 18.10 -6.64 -24.80
CA LEU A 623 18.68 -5.37 -24.44
C LEU A 623 17.94 -4.25 -25.18
N CYS A 624 17.52 -3.22 -24.45
CA CYS A 624 17.01 -1.99 -25.03
C CYS A 624 18.11 -0.93 -25.04
N ILE A 625 18.40 -0.36 -26.20
CA ILE A 625 19.48 0.60 -26.42
C ILE A 625 18.91 1.91 -26.98
N GLY A 626 19.39 3.03 -26.48
CA GLY A 626 19.11 4.37 -27.00
C GLY A 626 20.35 4.90 -27.70
N THR A 627 20.17 5.38 -28.92
CA THR A 627 21.29 5.78 -29.77
C THR A 627 21.49 7.30 -29.82
N GLU A 628 22.65 7.72 -30.32
CA GLU A 628 22.93 9.14 -30.59
C GLU A 628 22.00 9.74 -31.66
N ASP A 629 21.49 8.91 -32.57
CA ASP A 629 20.62 9.32 -33.68
C ASP A 629 19.14 9.50 -33.27
N GLY A 630 18.81 9.31 -31.99
CA GLY A 630 17.44 9.40 -31.44
C GLY A 630 16.59 8.15 -31.65
N GLU A 631 17.24 7.01 -31.84
CA GLU A 631 16.61 5.73 -32.13
C GLU A 631 16.62 4.83 -30.89
N ILE A 632 15.55 4.05 -30.73
CA ILE A 632 15.51 2.91 -29.81
C ILE A 632 15.81 1.65 -30.61
N VAL A 633 16.72 0.82 -30.10
CA VAL A 633 17.12 -0.44 -30.70
C VAL A 633 16.91 -1.55 -29.69
N PHE A 634 16.04 -2.50 -30.02
CA PHE A 634 15.90 -3.75 -29.28
C PHE A 634 16.82 -4.77 -29.92
N THR A 635 17.75 -5.31 -29.14
CA THR A 635 18.74 -6.28 -29.62
C THR A 635 18.96 -7.38 -28.61
N ASP A 636 19.32 -8.56 -29.08
CA ASP A 636 19.84 -9.63 -28.23
C ASP A 636 21.38 -9.60 -28.31
N TRP A 637 22.09 -9.70 -27.19
CA TRP A 637 23.56 -9.84 -27.21
C TRP A 637 24.03 -11.27 -27.53
N LYS A 638 23.11 -12.24 -27.59
CA LYS A 638 23.43 -13.60 -28.01
C LYS A 638 23.98 -13.57 -29.42
N LEU A 639 25.23 -14.00 -29.55
CA LEU A 639 25.97 -13.90 -30.79
C LEU A 639 25.59 -15.04 -31.73
N GLU A 640 24.95 -14.70 -32.85
CA GLU A 640 24.75 -15.65 -33.94
C GLU A 640 26.00 -15.70 -34.83
N LYS A 641 26.34 -16.90 -35.31
CA LYS A 641 27.47 -17.10 -36.21
C LYS A 641 27.01 -16.82 -37.64
N GLU A 642 27.45 -15.70 -38.21
CA GLU A 642 27.28 -15.45 -39.64
C GLU A 642 28.38 -16.18 -40.44
N GLY A 643 28.12 -16.46 -41.73
CA GLY A 643 28.97 -17.29 -42.58
C GLY A 643 30.44 -16.84 -42.72
N SER A 644 30.78 -15.62 -42.29
CA SER A 644 32.13 -15.04 -42.27
C SER A 644 32.94 -15.33 -40.99
N GLY A 645 32.36 -16.01 -39.99
CA GLY A 645 33.02 -16.29 -38.71
C GLY A 645 33.04 -15.11 -37.72
N GLN A 646 32.43 -13.98 -38.09
CA GLN A 646 32.17 -12.87 -37.18
C GLN A 646 30.86 -13.12 -36.43
N TYR A 647 30.91 -12.91 -35.12
CA TYR A 647 29.79 -13.05 -34.21
C TYR A 647 29.13 -11.68 -34.05
N ILE A 648 27.87 -11.54 -34.47
CA ILE A 648 27.19 -10.25 -34.51
C ILE A 648 25.84 -10.37 -33.78
N ALA A 649 25.51 -9.39 -32.93
CA ALA A 649 24.19 -9.26 -32.35
C ALA A 649 23.22 -8.76 -33.43
N LYS A 650 22.08 -9.44 -33.64
CA LYS A 650 21.07 -8.96 -34.58
C LYS A 650 20.06 -8.08 -33.85
N PRO A 651 19.95 -6.80 -34.22
CA PRO A 651 18.86 -5.98 -33.70
C PRO A 651 17.53 -6.51 -34.25
N LEU A 652 16.58 -6.69 -33.34
CA LEU A 652 15.24 -7.19 -33.60
C LEU A 652 14.35 -6.07 -34.13
N LEU A 653 14.56 -4.85 -33.65
CA LEU A 653 13.71 -3.71 -33.95
C LEU A 653 14.49 -2.40 -33.80
N CYS A 654 14.23 -1.44 -34.69
CA CYS A 654 14.75 -0.08 -34.59
C CYS A 654 13.63 0.92 -34.94
N PHE A 655 13.42 1.90 -34.06
CA PHE A 655 12.50 3.00 -34.30
C PHE A 655 13.16 4.34 -33.98
N ARG A 656 13.00 5.31 -34.88
CA ARG A 656 13.40 6.69 -34.65
C ARG A 656 12.22 7.48 -34.09
N MET A 657 12.35 7.98 -32.86
CA MET A 657 11.28 8.77 -32.22
C MET A 657 11.75 10.17 -31.82
N HIS A 658 13.01 10.30 -31.43
CA HIS A 658 13.57 11.60 -31.09
C HIS A 658 14.33 12.16 -32.29
N HIS A 659 14.22 13.47 -32.49
CA HIS A 659 15.01 14.16 -33.51
C HIS A 659 16.51 14.21 -33.18
N TRP A 660 16.85 13.97 -31.92
CA TRP A 660 18.19 14.09 -31.34
C TRP A 660 18.45 12.94 -30.35
N PHE A 661 19.69 12.86 -29.85
CA PHE A 661 20.16 11.78 -28.99
C PHE A 661 19.25 11.45 -27.80
N VAL A 662 19.27 10.17 -27.45
CA VAL A 662 18.52 9.61 -26.32
C VAL A 662 19.27 9.86 -25.03
N ASN A 663 18.64 10.57 -24.09
CA ASN A 663 19.25 10.96 -22.82
C ASN A 663 19.04 9.94 -21.72
N THR A 664 17.84 9.34 -21.68
CA THR A 664 17.46 8.38 -20.64
C THR A 664 16.72 7.21 -21.26
N ILE A 665 17.07 6.01 -20.80
CA ILE A 665 16.26 4.80 -20.94
C ILE A 665 16.12 4.18 -19.55
N GLN A 666 14.89 4.00 -19.09
CA GLN A 666 14.63 3.38 -17.79
C GLN A 666 13.40 2.47 -17.85
N ARG A 667 13.57 1.21 -17.45
CA ARG A 667 12.45 0.30 -17.20
C ARG A 667 11.64 0.73 -15.99
N SER A 668 10.33 0.49 -16.03
CA SER A 668 9.46 0.75 -14.89
C SER A 668 9.83 -0.17 -13.71
N PRO A 669 9.92 0.35 -12.47
CA PRO A 669 10.12 -0.48 -11.28
C PRO A 669 8.97 -1.48 -11.03
N PHE A 670 7.79 -1.22 -11.60
CA PHE A 670 6.57 -2.00 -11.38
C PHE A 670 6.22 -2.92 -12.55
N PHE A 671 6.53 -2.51 -13.78
CA PHE A 671 6.19 -3.23 -15.01
C PHE A 671 7.46 -3.54 -15.81
N ARG A 672 7.76 -4.82 -15.99
CA ARG A 672 9.03 -5.27 -16.62
C ARG A 672 9.10 -4.97 -18.11
N ASP A 673 7.94 -5.00 -18.74
CA ASP A 673 7.71 -4.73 -20.15
C ASP A 673 7.69 -3.25 -20.47
N ILE A 674 7.54 -2.34 -19.50
CA ILE A 674 7.40 -0.91 -19.78
C ILE A 674 8.73 -0.16 -19.67
N ILE A 675 9.07 0.62 -20.70
CA ILE A 675 10.32 1.38 -20.80
C ILE A 675 10.00 2.85 -21.08
N LEU A 676 10.54 3.74 -20.24
CA LEU A 676 10.52 5.18 -20.48
C LEU A 676 11.78 5.60 -21.24
N MET A 677 11.58 6.41 -22.28
CA MET A 677 12.61 6.96 -23.11
C MET A 677 12.46 8.48 -23.16
N THR A 678 13.55 9.22 -22.95
CA THR A 678 13.55 10.69 -23.08
C THR A 678 14.65 11.15 -24.02
N GLY A 679 14.34 12.10 -24.90
CA GLY A 679 15.30 12.65 -25.85
C GLY A 679 14.74 13.86 -26.58
N GLY A 680 15.59 14.82 -26.92
CA GLY A 680 15.19 16.03 -27.63
C GLY A 680 14.12 16.85 -26.88
N TRP A 681 12.89 16.89 -27.40
CA TRP A 681 11.79 17.73 -26.91
C TRP A 681 10.57 16.92 -26.46
N ASN A 682 10.66 15.59 -26.41
CA ASN A 682 9.55 14.73 -26.04
C ASN A 682 10.04 13.49 -25.27
N PHE A 683 9.10 12.78 -24.66
CA PHE A 683 9.34 11.44 -24.13
C PHE A 683 8.43 10.43 -24.83
N ALA A 684 8.85 9.17 -24.80
CA ALA A 684 8.09 8.05 -25.30
C ALA A 684 8.10 6.91 -24.28
N ILE A 685 6.96 6.23 -24.15
CA ILE A 685 6.82 5.01 -23.35
C ILE A 685 6.62 3.83 -24.30
N TRP A 686 7.44 2.81 -24.10
CA TRP A 686 7.47 1.60 -24.91
C TRP A 686 7.02 0.41 -24.08
N LYS A 687 6.42 -0.57 -24.76
CA LYS A 687 6.14 -1.88 -24.19
C LYS A 687 6.94 -2.93 -24.93
N GLU A 688 7.63 -3.75 -24.17
CA GLU A 688 8.36 -4.92 -24.65
C GLU A 688 7.34 -5.87 -25.30
N ASP A 689 7.71 -6.44 -26.45
CA ASP A 689 6.86 -7.24 -27.36
C ASP A 689 5.92 -6.47 -28.31
N VAL A 690 5.71 -5.17 -28.13
CA VAL A 690 5.00 -4.33 -29.11
C VAL A 690 5.98 -3.81 -30.16
N MET A 691 6.09 -4.55 -31.27
CA MET A 691 7.02 -4.23 -32.37
C MET A 691 6.50 -3.13 -33.33
N GLU A 692 5.30 -2.61 -33.09
CA GLU A 692 4.61 -1.70 -34.00
C GLU A 692 4.92 -0.21 -33.76
N GLY A 693 5.43 0.14 -32.57
CA GLY A 693 5.78 1.50 -32.20
C GLY A 693 5.67 1.77 -30.68
N PRO A 694 5.94 3.02 -30.24
CA PRO A 694 5.74 3.41 -28.85
C PRO A 694 4.25 3.43 -28.50
N ILE A 695 3.92 3.08 -27.25
CA ILE A 695 2.55 3.09 -26.76
C ILE A 695 2.11 4.53 -26.45
N VAL A 696 2.93 5.27 -25.71
CA VAL A 696 2.65 6.68 -25.39
C VAL A 696 3.74 7.54 -25.99
N VAL A 697 3.35 8.64 -26.65
CA VAL A 697 4.27 9.67 -27.11
C VAL A 697 3.77 11.01 -26.61
N SER A 698 4.63 11.73 -25.91
CA SER A 698 4.29 13.07 -25.43
C SER A 698 4.26 14.07 -26.59
N PRO A 699 3.47 15.16 -26.49
CA PRO A 699 3.65 16.29 -27.37
C PRO A 699 5.06 16.88 -27.21
N SER A 700 5.51 17.60 -28.23
CA SER A 700 6.77 18.34 -28.18
C SER A 700 6.66 19.45 -27.13
N SER A 701 7.49 19.34 -26.10
CA SER A 701 7.66 20.36 -25.06
C SER A 701 8.33 21.61 -25.62
N GLU A 702 8.10 22.76 -24.98
CA GLU A 702 8.74 24.02 -25.34
C GLU A 702 10.25 24.00 -25.12
N GLN A 703 10.68 23.26 -24.09
CA GLN A 703 12.07 23.13 -23.63
C GLN A 703 12.55 21.70 -23.83
N LYS A 704 13.87 21.50 -23.93
CA LYS A 704 14.41 20.16 -24.20
C LYS A 704 14.33 19.28 -22.96
N CYS A 705 13.88 18.05 -23.12
CA CYS A 705 13.88 17.03 -22.08
C CYS A 705 15.32 16.51 -21.90
N THR A 706 15.92 16.76 -20.73
CA THR A 706 17.31 16.37 -20.44
C THR A 706 17.41 15.03 -19.73
N VAL A 707 16.47 14.68 -18.86
CA VAL A 707 16.49 13.42 -18.10
C VAL A 707 15.07 13.01 -17.73
N GLY A 708 14.81 11.70 -17.62
CA GLY A 708 13.54 11.17 -17.12
C GLY A 708 13.77 10.11 -16.05
N CYS A 709 12.85 9.99 -15.09
CA CYS A 709 12.86 8.85 -14.18
C CYS A 709 11.49 8.46 -13.64
N TRP A 710 11.26 7.16 -13.45
CA TRP A 710 10.06 6.64 -12.79
C TRP A 710 10.06 6.89 -11.28
N SER A 711 8.88 7.10 -10.69
CA SER A 711 8.70 6.99 -9.24
C SER A 711 8.99 5.56 -8.78
N LEU A 712 9.58 5.41 -7.58
CA LEU A 712 9.90 4.11 -7.00
C LEU A 712 8.74 3.52 -6.18
N SER A 713 7.69 4.30 -5.89
CA SER A 713 6.60 3.88 -5.01
C SER A 713 5.20 4.02 -5.59
N ARG A 714 5.04 4.84 -6.64
CA ARG A 714 3.75 5.04 -7.31
C ARG A 714 3.85 4.70 -8.81
N PRO A 715 3.15 3.66 -9.31
CA PRO A 715 3.33 3.16 -10.68
C PRO A 715 2.96 4.11 -11.81
N ALA A 716 2.00 5.01 -11.59
CA ALA A 716 1.51 5.94 -12.61
C ALA A 716 2.39 7.19 -12.79
N VAL A 717 3.34 7.43 -11.88
CA VAL A 717 4.06 8.70 -11.76
C VAL A 717 5.50 8.60 -12.24
N PHE A 718 5.93 9.59 -13.02
CA PHE A 718 7.31 9.78 -13.44
C PHE A 718 7.67 11.27 -13.52
N PHE A 719 8.97 11.56 -13.53
CA PHE A 719 9.53 12.89 -13.51
C PHE A 719 10.35 13.14 -14.77
N ILE A 720 10.22 14.32 -15.37
CA ILE A 720 11.02 14.78 -16.51
C ILE A 720 11.75 16.06 -16.11
N GLY A 721 13.07 16.08 -16.28
CA GLY A 721 13.90 17.28 -16.15
C GLY A 721 14.11 17.98 -17.49
N LYS A 722 14.20 19.32 -17.46
CA LYS A 722 14.38 20.17 -18.63
C LYS A 722 15.71 20.94 -18.63
N ASP A 723 16.04 21.54 -19.78
CA ASP A 723 17.24 22.34 -19.99
C ASP A 723 17.18 23.76 -19.40
N ASP A 724 15.99 24.28 -19.12
CA ASP A 724 15.73 25.55 -18.44
C ASP A 724 15.74 25.43 -16.90
N GLY A 725 15.99 24.22 -16.38
CA GLY A 725 16.02 23.94 -14.94
C GLY A 725 14.66 23.59 -14.33
N SER A 726 13.63 23.38 -15.15
CA SER A 726 12.28 23.02 -14.73
C SER A 726 12.07 21.50 -14.61
N ILE A 727 11.19 21.07 -13.70
CA ILE A 727 10.78 19.67 -13.53
C ILE A 727 9.30 19.55 -13.88
N GLU A 728 8.97 18.57 -14.72
CA GLU A 728 7.59 18.14 -14.94
C GLU A 728 7.32 16.83 -14.19
N VAL A 729 6.22 16.81 -13.45
CA VAL A 729 5.66 15.62 -12.83
C VAL A 729 4.51 15.14 -13.71
N TRP A 730 4.60 13.91 -14.19
CA TRP A 730 3.59 13.28 -15.01
C TRP A 730 2.88 12.20 -14.22
N ASN A 731 1.55 12.14 -14.36
CA ASN A 731 0.71 11.07 -13.82
C ASN A 731 -0.19 10.52 -14.92
N LEU A 732 0.09 9.29 -15.37
CA LEU A 732 -0.61 8.64 -16.50
C LEU A 732 -2.12 8.47 -16.28
N LEU A 733 -2.58 8.44 -15.02
CA LEU A 733 -4.00 8.28 -14.69
C LEU A 733 -4.76 9.60 -14.57
N GLU A 734 -4.06 10.74 -14.52
CA GLU A 734 -4.67 12.07 -14.47
C GLU A 734 -4.70 12.72 -15.85
N ASN A 735 -3.53 12.96 -16.45
CA ASN A 735 -3.42 13.51 -17.79
C ASN A 735 -2.18 12.95 -18.51
N THR A 736 -2.35 12.64 -19.79
CA THR A 736 -1.32 12.05 -20.66
C THR A 736 -0.86 13.04 -21.74
N SER A 737 -1.61 14.13 -21.93
CA SER A 737 -1.30 15.17 -22.91
C SER A 737 -0.50 16.33 -22.30
N GLU A 738 -0.70 16.60 -21.01
CA GLU A 738 0.00 17.66 -20.29
C GLU A 738 0.50 17.12 -18.93
N PRO A 739 1.59 17.69 -18.40
CA PRO A 739 2.12 17.29 -17.09
C PRO A 739 1.12 17.63 -15.98
N ALA A 740 1.01 16.77 -14.97
CA ALA A 740 0.17 17.01 -13.79
C ALA A 740 0.65 18.23 -13.00
N HIS A 741 1.97 18.35 -12.84
CA HIS A 741 2.59 19.53 -12.21
C HIS A 741 3.85 19.96 -12.94
N VAL A 742 4.08 21.28 -13.01
CA VAL A 742 5.31 21.86 -13.56
C VAL A 742 5.94 22.74 -12.49
N HIS A 743 7.09 22.33 -11.99
CA HIS A 743 7.92 23.15 -11.12
C HIS A 743 8.92 23.90 -11.99
N ALA A 744 8.56 25.13 -12.35
CA ALA A 744 9.37 25.97 -13.21
C ALA A 744 10.63 26.49 -12.49
N HIS A 745 11.76 26.49 -13.18
CA HIS A 745 13.03 27.08 -12.73
C HIS A 745 13.48 26.65 -11.33
N VAL A 746 13.30 25.36 -11.01
CA VAL A 746 13.81 24.75 -9.78
C VAL A 746 15.31 24.94 -9.67
N THR A 747 16.01 24.99 -10.80
CA THR A 747 17.42 25.43 -10.92
C THR A 747 17.55 26.49 -12.01
N SER A 748 18.63 27.28 -11.98
CA SER A 748 18.88 28.33 -12.98
C SER A 748 19.61 27.83 -14.23
N ALA A 749 19.85 26.52 -14.32
CA ALA A 749 20.64 25.89 -15.38
C ALA A 749 20.04 24.53 -15.74
N LYS A 750 20.53 23.93 -16.82
CA LYS A 750 20.02 22.63 -17.29
C LYS A 750 20.16 21.55 -16.23
N ILE A 751 19.13 20.74 -16.07
CA ILE A 751 19.15 19.56 -15.21
C ILE A 751 19.99 18.48 -15.89
N THR A 752 20.96 17.92 -15.18
CA THR A 752 21.86 16.88 -15.69
C THR A 752 21.42 15.48 -15.27
N CYS A 753 21.03 15.28 -14.02
CA CYS A 753 20.54 14.00 -13.49
C CYS A 753 19.40 14.19 -12.50
N ILE A 754 18.43 13.27 -12.53
CA ILE A 754 17.37 13.11 -11.52
C ILE A 754 17.39 11.67 -11.01
N LYS A 755 17.37 11.49 -9.68
CA LYS A 755 17.33 10.17 -9.05
C LYS A 755 16.38 10.16 -7.84
N PRO A 756 15.24 9.45 -7.90
CA PRO A 756 14.38 9.26 -6.75
C PRO A 756 14.98 8.25 -5.78
N TRP A 757 14.65 8.40 -4.49
CA TRP A 757 15.06 7.48 -3.44
C TRP A 757 14.01 7.41 -2.33
N THR A 758 13.81 6.22 -1.79
CA THR A 758 12.94 5.98 -0.64
C THR A 758 13.82 5.89 0.60
N VAL A 759 13.85 6.97 1.40
CA VAL A 759 14.62 7.00 2.66
C VAL A 759 13.88 6.22 3.74
N SER A 760 12.57 6.40 3.81
CA SER A 760 11.68 5.68 4.72
C SER A 760 10.30 5.58 4.06
N PRO A 761 9.39 4.71 4.52
CA PRO A 761 8.03 4.65 3.96
C PRO A 761 7.23 5.96 4.11
N LYS A 762 7.72 6.92 4.90
CA LYS A 762 7.11 8.25 5.08
C LYS A 762 7.84 9.36 4.33
N LEU A 763 9.08 9.12 3.90
CA LEU A 763 9.97 10.14 3.33
C LEU A 763 10.58 9.62 2.03
N HIS A 764 10.07 10.15 0.93
CA HIS A 764 10.55 9.91 -0.41
C HIS A 764 11.22 11.19 -0.89
N VAL A 765 12.39 11.06 -1.50
CA VAL A 765 13.18 12.22 -1.94
C VAL A 765 13.58 12.08 -3.41
N LEU A 766 13.79 13.22 -4.06
CA LEU A 766 14.21 13.35 -5.44
C LEU A 766 15.51 14.16 -5.47
N ALA A 767 16.64 13.50 -5.76
CA ALA A 767 17.88 14.22 -6.05
C ALA A 767 17.84 14.80 -7.45
N LEU A 768 18.22 16.07 -7.56
CA LEU A 768 18.35 16.83 -8.79
C LEU A 768 19.71 17.48 -8.82
N THR A 769 20.38 17.37 -9.97
CA THR A 769 21.64 18.07 -10.21
C THR A 769 21.59 18.92 -11.45
N ASP A 770 22.34 20.02 -11.43
CA ASP A 770 22.43 20.95 -12.53
C ASP A 770 23.81 20.93 -13.19
N ASP A 771 23.93 21.66 -14.29
CA ASP A 771 25.22 21.82 -14.96
C ASP A 771 26.18 22.72 -14.20
N LEU A 772 25.73 23.50 -13.22
CA LEU A 772 26.55 24.42 -12.43
C LEU A 772 27.26 23.71 -11.26
N GLY A 773 27.03 22.40 -11.10
CA GLY A 773 27.68 21.61 -10.07
C GLY A 773 26.88 21.54 -8.76
N MET A 774 25.61 21.96 -8.77
CA MET A 774 24.75 21.98 -7.58
C MET A 774 23.97 20.68 -7.47
N LEU A 775 23.85 20.17 -6.24
CA LEU A 775 22.95 19.08 -5.89
C LEU A 775 21.85 19.60 -4.98
N ARG A 776 20.60 19.40 -5.39
CA ARG A 776 19.39 19.74 -4.62
C ARG A 776 18.58 18.47 -4.41
N VAL A 777 18.05 18.28 -3.22
CA VAL A 777 17.22 17.14 -2.85
C VAL A 777 15.87 17.69 -2.45
N PHE A 778 14.83 17.27 -3.19
CA PHE A 778 13.45 17.62 -2.94
C PHE A 778 12.74 16.48 -2.21
N GLU A 779 11.84 16.81 -1.29
CA GLU A 779 10.89 15.87 -0.73
C GLU A 779 9.72 15.69 -1.69
N ILE A 780 9.37 14.43 -1.96
CA ILE A 780 8.24 14.05 -2.80
C ILE A 780 6.98 14.06 -1.92
N PRO A 781 5.98 14.90 -2.21
CA PRO A 781 4.76 14.98 -1.41
C PRO A 781 3.99 13.65 -1.42
N LYS A 782 3.18 13.45 -0.38
CA LYS A 782 2.39 12.21 -0.18
C LYS A 782 1.51 11.86 -1.36
N THR A 783 0.97 12.86 -2.04
CA THR A 783 0.15 12.71 -3.25
C THR A 783 0.90 11.97 -4.36
N LEU A 784 2.21 12.15 -4.48
CA LEU A 784 3.02 11.59 -5.57
C LEU A 784 3.70 10.25 -5.23
N HIS A 785 3.75 9.86 -3.95
CA HIS A 785 4.44 8.63 -3.54
C HIS A 785 3.55 7.58 -2.87
N ILE A 786 2.35 7.92 -2.40
CA ILE A 786 1.38 6.97 -1.84
C ILE A 786 0.44 6.49 -2.97
N PRO A 787 0.53 5.22 -3.39
CA PRO A 787 -0.36 4.70 -4.43
C PRO A 787 -1.76 4.36 -3.89
N PHE A 788 -2.75 4.34 -4.78
CA PHE A 788 -4.07 3.76 -4.49
C PHE A 788 -4.02 2.23 -4.60
N ARG A 789 -4.83 1.50 -3.80
CA ARG A 789 -4.77 0.01 -3.75
C ARG A 789 -4.93 -0.69 -5.10
N THR A 790 -5.70 -0.11 -6.02
CA THR A 790 -5.98 -0.67 -7.35
C THR A 790 -5.23 0.06 -8.47
N GLU A 791 -4.30 0.96 -8.13
CA GLU A 791 -3.61 1.82 -9.11
C GLU A 791 -2.80 1.01 -10.13
N SER A 792 -2.05 0.01 -9.68
CA SER A 792 -1.26 -0.85 -10.58
C SER A 792 -2.15 -1.50 -11.66
N SER A 793 -3.31 -2.02 -11.26
CA SER A 793 -4.26 -2.64 -12.19
C SER A 793 -4.87 -1.63 -13.16
N HIS A 794 -5.09 -0.39 -12.74
CA HIS A 794 -5.55 0.68 -13.64
C HIS A 794 -4.47 1.08 -14.64
N VAL A 795 -3.21 1.18 -14.22
CA VAL A 795 -2.08 1.48 -15.12
C VAL A 795 -1.88 0.34 -16.13
N THR A 796 -2.00 -0.93 -15.72
CA THR A 796 -1.96 -2.06 -16.66
C THR A 796 -3.06 -1.95 -17.72
N LYS A 797 -4.31 -1.73 -17.31
CA LYS A 797 -5.43 -1.53 -18.25
C LYS A 797 -5.19 -0.32 -19.17
N TYR A 798 -4.60 0.75 -18.66
CA TYR A 798 -4.25 1.92 -19.47
C TYR A 798 -3.26 1.54 -20.60
N PHE A 799 -2.20 0.79 -20.29
CA PHE A 799 -1.24 0.36 -21.32
C PHE A 799 -1.84 -0.62 -22.33
N GLU A 800 -2.73 -1.52 -21.90
CA GLU A 800 -3.48 -2.41 -22.81
C GLU A 800 -4.37 -1.61 -23.79
N LEU A 801 -5.12 -0.63 -23.27
CA LEU A 801 -5.96 0.25 -24.09
C LEU A 801 -5.13 1.06 -25.10
N GLU A 802 -3.95 1.52 -24.68
CA GLU A 802 -3.09 2.32 -25.53
C GLU A 802 -2.38 1.46 -26.60
N GLU A 803 -2.08 0.20 -26.30
CA GLU A 803 -1.66 -0.79 -27.31
C GLU A 803 -2.74 -1.01 -28.39
N ASP A 804 -4.01 -1.16 -27.98
CA ASP A 804 -5.12 -1.31 -28.92
C ASP A 804 -5.34 -0.03 -29.76
N ARG A 805 -5.19 1.16 -29.14
CA ARG A 805 -5.22 2.44 -29.86
C ARG A 805 -4.12 2.54 -30.90
N LEU A 806 -2.91 2.06 -30.59
CA LEU A 806 -1.79 2.03 -31.55
C LEU A 806 -2.13 1.15 -32.75
N LYS A 807 -2.62 -0.08 -32.52
CA LYS A 807 -3.05 -0.99 -33.59
C LYS A 807 -4.11 -0.37 -34.48
N ASP A 808 -5.10 0.30 -33.89
CA ASP A 808 -6.17 0.97 -34.63
C ASP A 808 -5.71 2.21 -35.38
N TYR A 809 -4.75 2.96 -34.81
CA TYR A 809 -4.10 4.07 -35.49
C TYR A 809 -3.32 3.59 -36.72
N LEU A 810 -2.55 2.51 -36.59
CA LEU A 810 -1.76 1.95 -37.69
C LEU A 810 -2.66 1.39 -38.81
N LYS A 811 -3.72 0.65 -38.47
CA LYS A 811 -4.74 0.21 -39.45
C LYS A 811 -5.34 1.38 -40.21
N ARG A 812 -5.72 2.46 -39.50
CA ARG A 812 -6.25 3.68 -40.13
C ARG A 812 -5.22 4.36 -41.02
N ASN A 813 -3.97 4.46 -40.58
CA ASN A 813 -2.90 5.05 -41.37
C ASN A 813 -2.62 4.23 -42.64
N GLU A 814 -2.62 2.91 -42.55
CA GLU A 814 -2.51 2.05 -43.73
C GLU A 814 -3.64 2.27 -44.73
N LEU A 815 -4.89 2.37 -44.25
CA LEU A 815 -6.04 2.66 -45.11
C LEU A 815 -5.89 4.02 -45.76
N TRP A 816 -5.51 5.05 -44.99
CA TRP A 816 -5.28 6.39 -45.50
C TRP A 816 -4.14 6.45 -46.53
N VAL A 817 -3.04 5.75 -46.31
CA VAL A 817 -1.93 5.65 -47.29
C VAL A 817 -2.39 4.90 -48.55
N LYS A 818 -3.19 3.84 -48.42
CA LYS A 818 -3.79 3.12 -49.57
C LYS A 818 -4.74 4.04 -50.34
N GLU A 819 -5.56 4.83 -49.68
CA GLU A 819 -6.46 5.81 -50.29
C GLU A 819 -5.69 6.94 -50.96
N LYS A 820 -4.65 7.47 -50.31
CA LYS A 820 -3.78 8.50 -50.88
C LYS A 820 -3.05 7.99 -52.12
N LYS A 821 -2.52 6.76 -52.10
CA LYS A 821 -1.93 6.12 -53.29
C LYS A 821 -2.96 5.95 -54.41
N LYS A 822 -4.18 5.48 -54.09
CA LYS A 822 -5.28 5.40 -55.08
C LYS A 822 -5.67 6.77 -55.64
N ALA A 823 -5.70 7.80 -54.81
CA ALA A 823 -6.00 9.18 -55.22
C ALA A 823 -4.87 9.79 -56.08
N GLU A 824 -3.61 9.51 -55.76
CA GLU A 824 -2.45 9.90 -56.56
C GLU A 824 -2.41 9.16 -57.90
N GLU A 825 -2.75 7.86 -57.94
CA GLU A 825 -2.91 7.09 -59.17
C GLU A 825 -4.08 7.58 -60.03
N LEU A 826 -5.19 7.97 -59.40
CA LEU A 826 -6.33 8.54 -60.10
C LEU A 826 -6.00 9.93 -60.67
N LYS A 827 -5.29 10.78 -59.92
CA LYS A 827 -4.75 12.06 -60.39
C LYS A 827 -3.78 11.89 -61.57
N LYS A 828 -2.87 10.91 -61.50
CA LYS A 828 -1.98 10.57 -62.63
C LYS A 828 -2.72 10.08 -63.87
N LYS A 829 -3.94 9.54 -63.72
CA LYS A 829 -4.79 9.11 -64.85
C LYS A 829 -5.72 10.21 -65.38
N THR A 830 -5.93 11.31 -64.65
CA THR A 830 -6.86 12.38 -65.03
C THR A 830 -6.18 13.65 -65.53
N GLU A 831 -4.86 13.80 -65.40
CA GLU A 831 -4.11 14.83 -66.12
C GLU A 831 -3.77 14.35 -67.55
N PRO A 832 -4.18 15.06 -68.62
CA PRO A 832 -3.66 14.77 -69.95
C PRO A 832 -2.21 15.23 -70.05
N ASP A 833 -1.36 14.44 -70.71
CA ASP A 833 0.05 14.73 -70.98
C ASP A 833 0.24 16.17 -71.49
N LYS A 834 0.63 17.07 -70.58
CA LYS A 834 1.19 18.37 -70.98
C LYS A 834 2.59 18.10 -71.53
N PRO A 835 2.94 18.64 -72.71
CA PRO A 835 4.29 18.49 -73.23
C PRO A 835 5.27 19.11 -72.23
N VAL A 836 6.36 18.39 -71.98
CA VAL A 836 7.45 18.76 -71.08
C VAL A 836 7.88 20.21 -71.38
N LYS A 837 7.55 21.14 -70.46
CA LYS A 837 8.14 22.48 -70.47
C LYS A 837 9.62 22.34 -70.08
N ILE A 838 10.49 22.73 -71.01
CA ILE A 838 11.94 22.74 -70.88
C ILE A 838 12.32 23.57 -69.64
N GLN A 839 13.32 23.13 -68.88
CA GLN A 839 13.83 23.74 -67.62
C GLN A 839 13.94 25.28 -67.62
N GLN A 840 14.16 25.89 -68.79
CA GLN A 840 14.24 27.34 -68.95
C GLN A 840 12.93 28.09 -68.65
N ASP A 841 11.77 27.47 -68.83
CA ASP A 841 10.48 28.12 -68.55
C ASP A 841 10.15 28.13 -67.06
N ILE A 842 10.58 27.11 -66.32
CA ILE A 842 10.42 27.02 -64.85
C ILE A 842 11.34 28.03 -64.16
N GLU A 843 12.58 28.18 -64.64
CA GLU A 843 13.51 29.19 -64.12
C GLU A 843 13.02 30.61 -64.36
N LYS A 844 12.43 30.90 -65.53
CA LYS A 844 11.81 32.19 -65.85
C LYS A 844 10.60 32.49 -64.98
N GLU A 845 9.76 31.49 -64.71
CA GLU A 845 8.60 31.66 -63.84
C GLU A 845 9.03 31.88 -62.38
N ASN A 846 10.07 31.18 -61.92
CA ASN A 846 10.63 31.35 -60.58
C ASN A 846 11.33 32.70 -60.41
N THR A 847 12.07 33.17 -61.42
CA THR A 847 12.65 34.54 -61.39
C THR A 847 11.57 35.61 -61.44
N ALA A 848 10.49 35.41 -62.18
CA ALA A 848 9.36 36.34 -62.18
C ALA A 848 8.69 36.42 -60.80
N LYS A 849 8.42 35.28 -60.16
CA LYS A 849 7.87 35.22 -58.78
C LYS A 849 8.80 35.83 -57.75
N TYR A 850 10.11 35.60 -57.88
CA TYR A 850 11.12 36.20 -57.02
C TYR A 850 11.19 37.73 -57.18
N ASN A 851 11.06 38.23 -58.40
CA ASN A 851 11.00 39.67 -58.66
C ASN A 851 9.71 40.32 -58.15
N GLU A 852 8.58 39.61 -58.15
CA GLU A 852 7.35 40.07 -57.51
C GLU A 852 7.49 40.12 -55.99
N TYR A 853 8.12 39.11 -55.39
CA TYR A 853 8.43 39.09 -53.96
C TYR A 853 9.31 40.29 -53.57
N LEU A 854 10.39 40.57 -54.31
CA LEU A 854 11.28 41.72 -54.06
C LEU A 854 10.54 43.07 -54.14
N LYS A 855 9.60 43.22 -55.09
CA LYS A 855 8.77 44.44 -55.19
C LYS A 855 7.81 44.59 -54.00
N LEU A 856 7.31 43.48 -53.47
CA LEU A 856 6.41 43.46 -52.32
C LEU A 856 7.18 43.76 -51.04
N GLU A 857 8.38 43.21 -50.89
CA GLU A 857 9.33 43.50 -49.83
C GLU A 857 9.77 44.98 -49.85
N GLU A 858 10.09 45.55 -51.01
CA GLU A 858 10.41 46.98 -51.15
C GLU A 858 9.23 47.87 -50.76
N LYS A 859 8.00 47.52 -51.17
CA LYS A 859 6.78 48.25 -50.75
C LYS A 859 6.58 48.18 -49.23
N LEU A 860 6.77 47.01 -48.63
CA LEU A 860 6.69 46.82 -47.18
C LEU A 860 7.75 47.66 -46.47
N LEU A 861 9.01 47.58 -46.88
CA LEU A 861 10.11 48.32 -46.26
C LEU A 861 9.94 49.84 -46.40
N LYS A 862 9.37 50.33 -47.52
CA LYS A 862 8.98 51.74 -47.66
C LYS A 862 7.83 52.12 -46.74
N SER A 863 6.82 51.26 -46.59
CA SER A 863 5.68 51.51 -45.69
C SER A 863 6.08 51.55 -44.21
N VAL A 864 7.11 50.80 -43.83
CA VAL A 864 7.66 50.73 -42.47
C VAL A 864 8.79 51.75 -42.25
N GLY A 865 9.15 52.55 -43.27
CA GLY A 865 10.15 53.62 -43.17
C GLY A 865 11.60 53.13 -43.07
N LEU A 866 11.87 51.87 -43.40
CA LEU A 866 13.18 51.21 -43.30
C LEU A 866 13.91 51.10 -44.65
N TRP A 867 13.37 51.69 -45.71
CA TRP A 867 14.02 51.69 -47.02
C TRP A 867 15.18 52.70 -47.08
N PRO A 868 16.42 52.30 -47.44
CA PRO A 868 17.56 53.22 -47.45
C PRO A 868 17.37 54.37 -48.44
N ALA A 869 17.43 55.62 -47.96
CA ALA A 869 17.52 56.79 -48.82
C ALA A 869 18.89 56.80 -49.51
N ALA A 870 18.91 56.73 -50.84
CA ALA A 870 20.14 56.79 -51.62
C ALA A 870 20.83 58.13 -51.39
N ALA A 871 22.06 58.09 -50.85
CA ALA A 871 22.90 59.25 -50.63
C ALA A 871 23.27 59.89 -51.98
N GLY A 872 22.62 61.01 -52.28
CA GLY A 872 22.99 61.91 -53.35
C GLY A 872 24.31 62.60 -53.02
N THR A 873 25.27 62.45 -53.92
CA THR A 873 26.53 63.18 -53.99
C THR A 873 26.33 64.70 -54.12
N LYS A 874 27.11 65.45 -53.32
CA LYS A 874 27.91 66.66 -53.63
C LYS A 874 27.39 68.08 -53.39
N ASP A 875 28.35 68.84 -52.83
CA ASP A 875 28.72 70.25 -53.01
C ASP A 875 27.80 71.35 -52.44
N THR A 876 28.14 71.93 -51.29
CA THR A 876 29.06 73.07 -51.09
C THR A 876 29.21 73.41 -49.61
#